data_AF-A0A0S8ELH7-F1
#
_entry.id   AF-A0A0S8ELH7-F1
#
_cell.length_a   1.000
_cell.length_b   1.000
_cell.length_c   1.000
_cell.angle_alpha   90.00
_cell.angle_beta   90.00
_cell.angle_gamma   90.00
#
_symmetry.space_group_name_H-M   'P 1'
#
loop_
_entity.id
_entity.type
_entity.pdbx_description
1 polymer ?
#
loop_
_entity_poly.entity_id
_entity_poly.type
_entity_poly.pdbx_seq_one_letter_code
_entity_poly.pdbx_strand_id
1 'polypeptide(L)'
;MPKLSEVGEHPNIEVLASAEVESVEGEAGNFQISIRKKSCFVTDECTRCNDCADVCPQWTPNEFDSGMASRKAIYTPLDQAVPTPYIIDLDLCLNEPPNYFPCDRCIQACGPKCIDFFMPREQVLTRQVTAIIVAVGYDLIDPTLLQHYGYGKHPDVLTSMEFERMLASMGPTGGEIIKPSTGRHPDNIFFVLCVGSRDRRFYRHCSRFCCMYSIKETYQAIDHGVKDVTILYMDIRAYGKGFDGFFERTREQGAKYIRGHPAEISPNGKGIIVRYENTDTGQLETAEADMVVLATAVRPPDGLDKLAEVLGIEVDEDGFLKTVESEGGVITTTQPGILVAGCATGPKDIPDSVAEGSGAAAAALTYVEQRNWPEPEMGEPIENVEEPRIGVFICHCGSNIASVIDVEKAVEYASSLPDVVHAQSQMFSCAGNQVLEIAQIIQEKKISRAVVAACSPKTHEPTFRRACRLGGLNPYLLEMVNLRNQDSWVHKDYPEEANFKGHDMIRMGVDKARLLQPLEIGRAPVTQKALVVGGGIAGMTAAANLAQQGYETHLVEKEEELGGMLRRLERLSPAGPDASDLIEEKKKEVEKTGVHVHLGTEVELISGVVGSFSARLTDGEELQAGAIVLSMGARPYQPTEFKYGQDPRVVTNLELASMTPDVPGEHITFISCVGSRNDKVGCCRYGCTAMIGQALKLRRAGKKVRVLYRDIRTFGREAEEMYEEALREGVQFFRYEPDSTPDKVITYSDGVVAISDELTGVDLSIPTDLLVLTVGLQPQEENVSDQLRVARSEDGFLLERHPKLGPAEAPAPGIYLAGTVQYPKDVPESIAQALAAASNAGKILCRDTIEKEPITARLIEEKCIKCGICVPACPFGAIELIGKVKEGTIVFHEAACTGCGNCAAICNYDAVIMPYFTKEQILAQIDAALAERPTEKVLVFTCNWCSYPGADQAGIEKIQHPPSARIIRLMCSARIEEEFIARAFEKGAGAVLVTGCRLTEKGSDCHYNYANQQTIKRFQFWHRKFTRQGIEPERLQLHWNSASEGKEWAAKMREMHEVVQNYVKKLAEGVTSGEPAN
;
A
#
# COMPACT_ATOMS: atom_id res chain seq x y z
N MET A 1 6.58 7.46 6.76
CA MET A 1 8.00 7.82 6.96
C MET A 1 8.71 8.22 5.66
N PRO A 2 8.78 7.41 4.58
CA PRO A 2 9.47 7.84 3.35
C PRO A 2 8.92 9.12 2.73
N LYS A 3 7.58 9.28 2.77
CA LYS A 3 6.90 10.49 2.28
C LYS A 3 7.25 11.77 3.04
N LEU A 4 7.52 11.70 4.35
CA LEU A 4 7.95 12.88 5.11
C LEU A 4 9.31 13.38 4.62
N SER A 5 10.25 12.44 4.43
CA SER A 5 11.57 12.75 3.86
C SER A 5 11.46 13.30 2.44
N GLU A 6 10.65 12.64 1.59
CA GLU A 6 10.40 13.11 0.22
C GLU A 6 9.88 14.55 0.21
N VAL A 7 8.97 14.92 1.11
CA VAL A 7 8.41 16.28 1.22
C VAL A 7 9.44 17.28 1.74
N GLY A 8 10.18 16.93 2.80
CA GLY A 8 11.18 17.82 3.40
C GLY A 8 12.36 18.14 2.50
N GLU A 9 12.66 17.26 1.56
CA GLU A 9 13.79 17.38 0.63
C GLU A 9 13.35 17.81 -0.78
N HIS A 10 12.05 18.05 -1.01
CA HIS A 10 11.55 18.35 -2.34
C HIS A 10 11.90 19.80 -2.73
N PRO A 11 12.59 20.04 -3.86
CA PRO A 11 13.06 21.38 -4.22
C PRO A 11 11.92 22.37 -4.55
N ASN A 12 10.72 21.86 -4.81
CA ASN A 12 9.51 22.67 -5.06
C ASN A 12 8.52 22.67 -3.88
N ILE A 13 8.90 22.21 -2.67
CA ILE A 13 8.02 22.25 -1.50
C ILE A 13 8.69 23.05 -0.38
N GLU A 14 8.02 24.10 0.08
CA GLU A 14 8.39 24.83 1.30
C GLU A 14 7.60 24.25 2.49
N VAL A 15 8.29 23.70 3.49
CA VAL A 15 7.66 23.18 4.72
C VAL A 15 7.72 24.23 5.82
N LEU A 16 6.57 24.80 6.18
CA LEU A 16 6.43 25.75 7.29
C LEU A 16 5.84 25.04 8.52
N ALA A 17 6.71 24.45 9.35
CA ALA A 17 6.27 23.89 10.64
C ALA A 17 6.02 24.98 11.69
N SER A 18 5.25 24.62 12.72
CA SER A 18 4.81 25.53 13.80
C SER A 18 4.14 26.80 13.27
N ALA A 19 3.36 26.66 12.20
CA ALA A 19 2.74 27.76 11.49
C ALA A 19 1.24 27.53 11.34
N GLU A 20 0.47 28.62 11.44
CA GLU A 20 -0.99 28.64 11.32
C GLU A 20 -1.41 29.71 10.32
N VAL A 21 -2.44 29.44 9.53
CA VAL A 21 -3.04 30.43 8.62
C VAL A 21 -3.82 31.45 9.44
N GLU A 22 -3.50 32.73 9.27
CA GLU A 22 -4.13 33.84 10.01
C GLU A 22 -5.23 34.52 9.18
N SER A 23 -4.99 34.73 7.89
CA SER A 23 -5.97 35.30 6.96
C SER A 23 -5.74 34.84 5.54
N VAL A 24 -6.81 34.81 4.74
CA VAL A 24 -6.79 34.55 3.30
C VAL A 24 -7.60 35.62 2.60
N GLU A 25 -6.99 36.25 1.60
CA GLU A 25 -7.63 37.22 0.72
C GLU A 25 -7.44 36.80 -0.74
N GLY A 26 -8.35 37.21 -1.63
CA GLY A 26 -8.28 36.90 -3.06
C GLY A 26 -9.29 35.85 -3.51
N GLU A 27 -9.03 35.24 -4.66
CA GLU A 27 -9.91 34.28 -5.33
C GLU A 27 -9.10 33.15 -5.98
N ALA A 28 -9.80 32.11 -6.48
CA ALA A 28 -9.17 30.97 -7.14
C ALA A 28 -8.19 31.40 -8.23
N GLY A 29 -6.97 30.88 -8.18
CA GLY A 29 -5.85 31.26 -9.05
C GLY A 29 -4.97 32.38 -8.51
N ASN A 30 -5.42 33.15 -7.51
CA ASN A 30 -4.66 34.26 -6.93
C ASN A 30 -5.08 34.56 -5.48
N PHE A 31 -4.66 33.72 -4.54
CA PHE A 31 -4.81 33.93 -3.11
C PHE A 31 -3.56 34.57 -2.50
N GLN A 32 -3.77 35.50 -1.58
CA GLN A 32 -2.76 36.02 -0.67
C GLN A 32 -3.04 35.50 0.74
N ILE A 33 -2.08 34.76 1.29
CA ILE A 33 -2.22 34.11 2.60
C ILE A 33 -1.26 34.77 3.59
N SER A 34 -1.78 35.17 4.76
CA SER A 34 -0.99 35.52 5.94
C SER A 34 -0.82 34.29 6.83
N ILE A 35 0.42 33.95 7.16
CA ILE A 35 0.79 32.75 7.92
C ILE A 35 1.56 33.20 9.16
N ARG A 36 1.03 32.91 10.34
CA ARG A 36 1.71 33.14 11.61
C ARG A 36 2.58 31.94 11.95
N LYS A 37 3.90 32.12 11.97
CA LYS A 37 4.90 31.09 12.29
C LYS A 37 5.52 31.36 13.67
N LYS A 38 5.42 30.40 14.58
CA LYS A 38 6.13 30.39 15.86
C LYS A 38 7.59 30.01 15.64
N SER A 39 8.51 30.66 16.35
CA SER A 39 9.93 30.34 16.29
C SER A 39 10.25 29.06 17.05
N CYS A 40 11.14 28.25 16.50
CA CYS A 40 11.68 27.07 17.18
C CYS A 40 12.87 27.41 18.09
N PHE A 41 13.42 28.64 18.00
CA PHE A 41 14.64 29.11 18.69
C PHE A 41 15.90 28.29 18.40
N VAL A 42 15.86 27.47 17.35
CA VAL A 42 16.97 26.66 16.86
C VAL A 42 17.07 26.85 15.35
N THR A 43 18.28 27.09 14.87
CA THR A 43 18.57 27.32 13.45
C THR A 43 18.65 26.01 12.65
N ASP A 44 18.64 26.13 11.32
CA ASP A 44 18.67 24.99 10.40
C ASP A 44 20.03 24.24 10.38
N GLU A 45 21.10 24.82 10.94
CA GLU A 45 22.40 24.15 11.11
C GLU A 45 22.38 23.07 12.21
N CYS A 46 21.24 22.83 12.87
CA CYS A 46 21.10 21.84 13.92
C CYS A 46 21.38 20.41 13.41
N THR A 47 22.41 19.79 13.98
CA THR A 47 22.82 18.41 13.63
C THR A 47 22.03 17.31 14.35
N ARG A 48 21.10 17.68 15.27
CA ARG A 48 20.31 16.76 16.10
C ARG A 48 21.13 15.77 16.95
N CYS A 49 22.28 16.20 17.47
CA CYS A 49 23.16 15.39 18.33
C CYS A 49 22.58 15.02 19.71
N ASN A 50 21.43 15.59 20.13
CA ASN A 50 20.77 15.38 21.42
C ASN A 50 21.47 15.99 22.67
N ASP A 51 22.73 16.45 22.56
CA ASP A 51 23.49 17.05 23.68
C ASP A 51 22.74 18.14 24.46
N CYS A 52 21.97 18.98 23.75
CA CYS A 52 21.23 20.08 24.33
C CYS A 52 19.98 19.64 25.13
N ALA A 53 19.35 18.53 24.74
CA ALA A 53 18.23 17.95 25.46
C ALA A 53 18.68 17.23 26.74
N ASP A 54 19.83 16.55 26.71
CA ASP A 54 20.39 15.83 27.85
C ASP A 54 20.68 16.74 29.05
N VAL A 55 21.11 17.97 28.81
CA VAL A 55 21.42 18.96 29.86
C VAL A 55 20.21 19.77 30.34
N CYS A 56 19.06 19.68 29.66
CA CYS A 56 17.86 20.43 30.01
C CYS A 56 17.26 19.91 31.33
N PRO A 57 17.04 20.76 32.35
CA PRO A 57 16.52 20.31 33.64
C PRO A 57 14.99 20.13 33.68
N GLN A 58 14.28 20.56 32.63
CA GLN A 58 12.81 20.57 32.58
C GLN A 58 12.28 19.29 31.96
N TRP A 59 11.14 18.83 32.47
CA TRP A 59 10.47 17.62 32.04
C TRP A 59 8.97 17.84 32.00
N THR A 60 8.31 17.30 30.98
CA THR A 60 6.85 17.27 30.84
C THR A 60 6.45 15.94 30.19
N PRO A 61 5.21 15.43 30.36
CA PRO A 61 4.73 14.30 29.57
C PRO A 61 4.87 14.56 28.07
N ASN A 62 5.33 13.57 27.31
CA ASN A 62 5.45 13.66 25.86
C ASN A 62 4.09 13.41 25.20
N GLU A 63 3.55 14.42 24.53
CA GLU A 63 2.25 14.38 23.86
C GLU A 63 2.24 13.36 22.72
N PHE A 64 3.35 13.23 21.99
CA PHE A 64 3.48 12.24 20.91
C PHE A 64 3.39 10.79 21.43
N ASP A 65 3.90 10.55 22.64
CA ASP A 65 3.82 9.26 23.33
C ASP A 65 2.57 9.12 24.19
N SER A 66 1.54 9.94 23.96
CA SER A 66 0.30 9.92 24.75
C SER A 66 0.55 10.07 26.25
N GLY A 67 1.60 10.81 26.64
CA GLY A 67 2.00 11.02 28.02
C GLY A 67 2.69 9.82 28.71
N MET A 68 2.95 8.72 27.98
CA MET A 68 3.61 7.53 28.52
C MET A 68 5.12 7.70 28.71
N ALA A 69 5.74 8.58 27.92
CA ALA A 69 7.11 9.04 28.10
C ALA A 69 7.13 10.50 28.58
N SER A 70 8.32 10.98 28.94
CA SER A 70 8.55 12.40 29.22
C SER A 70 9.46 12.99 28.15
N ARG A 71 9.23 14.26 27.81
CA ARG A 71 10.11 15.07 26.96
C ARG A 71 10.69 16.24 27.75
N LYS A 72 11.70 16.88 27.16
CA LYS A 72 12.35 18.09 27.67
C LYS A 72 11.70 19.35 27.11
N ALA A 73 12.09 20.52 27.64
CA ALA A 73 11.72 21.81 27.04
C ALA A 73 12.35 22.00 25.65
N ILE A 74 13.60 21.58 25.44
CA ILE A 74 14.20 21.47 24.10
C ILE A 74 14.08 20.03 23.62
N TYR A 75 13.31 19.80 22.55
CA TYR A 75 12.92 18.47 22.13
C TYR A 75 12.73 18.38 20.61
N THR A 76 12.50 17.16 20.14
CA THR A 76 12.03 16.87 18.78
C THR A 76 10.67 16.17 18.89
N PRO A 77 9.63 16.57 18.13
CA PRO A 77 8.30 15.97 18.23
C PRO A 77 8.31 14.47 17.91
N LEU A 78 9.10 14.06 16.93
CA LEU A 78 9.41 12.67 16.63
C LEU A 78 10.82 12.55 16.02
N ASP A 79 11.43 11.37 16.04
CA ASP A 79 12.81 11.19 15.55
C ASP A 79 12.97 11.48 14.05
N GLN A 80 11.92 11.32 13.26
CA GLN A 80 11.93 11.54 11.81
C GLN A 80 11.17 12.82 11.44
N ALA A 81 11.06 13.77 12.37
CA ALA A 81 10.39 15.06 12.15
C ALA A 81 11.02 15.80 10.97
N VAL A 82 10.16 16.45 10.20
CA VAL A 82 10.51 17.35 9.11
C VAL A 82 9.74 18.66 9.35
N PRO A 83 10.40 19.82 9.48
CA PRO A 83 11.86 20.05 9.44
C PRO A 83 12.64 19.36 10.57
N THR A 84 13.95 19.23 10.37
CA THR A 84 14.87 18.50 11.25
C THR A 84 15.28 19.20 12.57
N PRO A 85 15.36 20.54 12.69
CA PRO A 85 15.88 21.16 13.91
C PRO A 85 15.06 20.84 15.17
N TYR A 86 15.73 20.90 16.33
CA TYR A 86 15.04 20.85 17.64
C TYR A 86 14.13 22.06 17.82
N ILE A 87 13.16 21.94 18.74
CA ILE A 87 12.22 23.01 19.09
C ILE A 87 12.37 23.28 20.59
N ILE A 88 12.34 24.56 20.98
CA ILE A 88 12.27 24.96 22.39
C ILE A 88 10.85 25.39 22.74
N ASP A 89 10.24 24.66 23.66
CA ASP A 89 9.00 25.01 24.34
C ASP A 89 9.29 26.09 25.39
N LEU A 90 8.94 27.35 25.09
CA LEU A 90 9.23 28.47 25.97
C LEU A 90 8.41 28.43 27.27
N ASP A 91 7.18 27.91 27.22
CA ASP A 91 6.30 27.86 28.40
C ASP A 91 6.88 26.97 29.51
N LEU A 92 7.77 26.04 29.14
CA LEU A 92 8.53 25.20 30.06
C LEU A 92 9.95 25.71 30.33
N CYS A 93 10.49 26.57 29.45
CA CYS A 93 11.89 26.94 29.47
C CYS A 93 12.23 27.85 30.67
N LEU A 94 13.24 27.48 31.45
CA LEU A 94 13.72 28.30 32.58
C LEU A 94 14.37 29.63 32.16
N ASN A 95 14.62 29.86 30.87
CA ASN A 95 15.07 31.15 30.37
C ASN A 95 13.90 32.15 30.21
N GLU A 96 12.65 31.75 30.42
CA GLU A 96 11.48 32.64 30.39
C GLU A 96 11.22 33.31 31.77
N PRO A 97 10.74 34.58 31.83
CA PRO A 97 10.33 35.23 33.07
C PRO A 97 9.30 34.42 33.87
N PRO A 98 9.34 34.45 35.22
CA PRO A 98 10.06 35.41 36.06
C PRO A 98 11.48 34.98 36.45
N ASN A 99 12.10 34.00 35.77
CA ASN A 99 13.39 33.47 36.18
C ASN A 99 14.51 34.53 36.08
N TYR A 100 14.99 35.00 37.25
CA TYR A 100 16.02 36.05 37.37
C TYR A 100 17.43 35.59 36.99
N PHE A 101 17.66 34.29 36.78
CA PHE A 101 18.92 33.71 36.35
C PHE A 101 18.71 32.83 35.12
N PRO A 102 19.33 33.15 33.97
CA PRO A 102 19.24 32.32 32.78
C PRO A 102 19.93 30.96 33.02
N CYS A 103 19.25 29.88 32.65
CA CYS A 103 19.74 28.51 32.75
C CYS A 103 20.88 28.24 31.76
N ASP A 104 20.71 28.62 30.49
CA ASP A 104 21.68 28.57 29.37
C ASP A 104 22.44 27.25 29.14
N ARG A 105 22.08 26.16 29.83
CA ARG A 105 22.77 24.87 29.72
C ARG A 105 22.74 24.32 28.30
N CYS A 106 21.59 24.41 27.63
CA CYS A 106 21.43 23.94 26.26
C CYS A 106 22.32 24.72 25.27
N ILE A 107 22.45 26.04 25.44
CA ILE A 107 23.36 26.88 24.64
C ILE A 107 24.82 26.45 24.85
N GLN A 108 25.22 26.22 26.09
CA GLN A 108 26.59 25.81 26.43
C GLN A 108 26.93 24.42 25.89
N ALA A 109 25.96 23.50 25.85
CA ALA A 109 26.12 22.16 25.30
C ALA A 109 26.09 22.12 23.77
N CYS A 110 25.46 23.10 23.11
CA CYS A 110 25.33 23.13 21.66
C CYS A 110 26.66 23.49 20.98
N GLY A 111 27.44 22.48 20.58
CA GLY A 111 28.71 22.67 19.87
C GLY A 111 28.60 23.54 18.60
N PRO A 112 27.64 23.27 17.69
CA PRO A 112 27.40 24.09 16.50
C PRO A 112 26.79 25.48 16.78
N LYS A 113 26.34 25.75 18.02
CA LYS A 113 25.72 27.00 18.46
C LYS A 113 24.44 27.39 17.70
N CYS A 114 23.56 26.42 17.46
CA CYS A 114 22.30 26.61 16.75
C CYS A 114 21.17 27.25 17.59
N ILE A 115 21.33 27.38 18.91
CA ILE A 115 20.25 27.87 19.80
C ILE A 115 20.33 29.39 19.92
N ASP A 116 19.25 30.07 19.54
CA ASP A 116 19.16 31.53 19.56
C ASP A 116 17.81 32.01 20.13
N PHE A 117 17.84 32.50 21.38
CA PHE A 117 16.67 33.09 22.05
C PHE A 117 16.37 34.54 21.60
N PHE A 118 17.21 35.15 20.77
CA PHE A 118 16.94 36.48 20.20
C PHE A 118 16.08 36.42 18.94
N MET A 119 15.82 35.23 18.41
CA MET A 119 14.84 35.05 17.34
C MET A 119 13.47 35.62 17.76
N PRO A 120 12.76 36.34 16.87
CA PRO A 120 11.39 36.78 17.14
C PRO A 120 10.51 35.59 17.53
N ARG A 121 9.71 35.72 18.60
CA ARG A 121 8.82 34.63 19.07
C ARG A 121 7.86 34.16 17.98
N GLU A 122 7.36 35.12 17.21
CA GLU A 122 6.45 34.88 16.10
C GLU A 122 6.88 35.73 14.90
N GLN A 123 6.60 35.23 13.71
CA GLN A 123 6.80 35.92 12.45
C GLN A 123 5.53 35.77 11.60
N VAL A 124 5.11 36.84 10.95
CA VAL A 124 4.02 36.79 9.97
C VAL A 124 4.63 36.74 8.58
N LEU A 125 4.35 35.65 7.87
CA LEU A 125 4.79 35.39 6.52
C LEU A 125 3.63 35.61 5.56
N THR A 126 3.90 36.25 4.42
CA THR A 126 2.91 36.36 3.34
C THR A 126 3.32 35.46 2.18
N ARG A 127 2.37 34.69 1.63
CA ARG A 127 2.56 33.87 0.43
C ARG A 127 1.46 34.11 -0.57
N GLN A 128 1.81 34.09 -1.85
CA GLN A 128 0.84 34.05 -2.94
C GLN A 128 0.74 32.61 -3.44
N VAL A 129 -0.49 32.11 -3.57
CA VAL A 129 -0.76 30.75 -4.03
C VAL A 129 -1.96 30.74 -4.98
N THR A 130 -2.03 29.74 -5.86
CA THR A 130 -3.14 29.60 -6.81
C THR A 130 -4.33 28.83 -6.22
N ALA A 131 -4.08 27.91 -5.30
CA ALA A 131 -5.08 27.07 -4.66
C ALA A 131 -4.66 26.73 -3.23
N ILE A 132 -5.65 26.39 -2.40
CA ILE A 132 -5.46 26.01 -0.99
C ILE A 132 -6.02 24.59 -0.82
N ILE A 133 -5.26 23.72 -0.15
CA ILE A 133 -5.73 22.37 0.20
C ILE A 133 -5.70 22.24 1.73
N VAL A 134 -6.86 22.00 2.33
CA VAL A 134 -7.02 21.82 3.77
C VAL A 134 -6.99 20.32 4.10
N ALA A 135 -5.92 19.89 4.78
CA ALA A 135 -5.68 18.50 5.15
C ALA A 135 -5.28 18.38 6.63
N VAL A 136 -6.02 19.03 7.52
CA VAL A 136 -5.70 19.17 8.96
C VAL A 136 -5.86 17.88 9.78
N GLY A 137 -6.42 16.81 9.20
CA GLY A 137 -6.58 15.53 9.88
C GLY A 137 -7.75 15.49 10.86
N TYR A 138 -7.55 14.85 12.01
CA TYR A 138 -8.54 14.62 13.07
C TYR A 138 -7.86 14.60 14.44
N ASP A 139 -8.65 14.79 15.50
CA ASP A 139 -8.24 14.55 16.89
C ASP A 139 -8.98 13.35 17.47
N LEU A 140 -8.44 12.77 18.54
CA LEU A 140 -9.15 11.75 19.33
C LEU A 140 -10.06 12.42 20.37
N ILE A 141 -11.11 11.72 20.76
CA ILE A 141 -11.90 12.10 21.94
C ILE A 141 -10.99 12.17 23.17
N ASP A 142 -11.21 13.18 24.01
CA ASP A 142 -10.54 13.28 25.31
C ASP A 142 -10.86 12.04 26.16
N PRO A 143 -9.86 11.19 26.47
CA PRO A 143 -10.12 9.94 27.15
C PRO A 143 -10.55 10.13 28.62
N THR A 144 -10.37 11.33 29.20
CA THR A 144 -10.87 11.64 30.55
C THR A 144 -12.41 11.62 30.63
N LEU A 145 -13.11 11.71 29.49
CA LEU A 145 -14.56 11.54 29.38
C LEU A 145 -15.00 10.06 29.45
N LEU A 146 -14.05 9.12 29.34
CA LEU A 146 -14.29 7.69 29.26
C LEU A 146 -14.18 6.96 30.62
N GLN A 147 -14.33 7.68 31.73
CA GLN A 147 -14.24 7.09 33.09
C GLN A 147 -15.22 5.94 33.35
N HIS A 148 -16.35 5.92 32.64
CA HIS A 148 -17.32 4.82 32.71
C HIS A 148 -16.81 3.53 32.05
N TYR A 149 -15.85 3.63 31.11
CA TYR A 149 -15.08 2.51 30.57
C TYR A 149 -13.79 2.22 31.36
N GLY A 150 -13.67 2.75 32.58
CA GLY A 150 -12.54 2.44 33.46
C GLY A 150 -11.26 3.25 33.19
N TYR A 151 -11.22 4.07 32.14
CA TYR A 151 -10.07 4.94 31.87
C TYR A 151 -9.81 5.90 33.04
N GLY A 152 -8.55 6.00 33.46
CA GLY A 152 -8.13 6.76 34.66
C GLY A 152 -8.46 6.10 36.00
N LYS A 153 -9.25 5.00 36.03
CA LYS A 153 -9.51 4.22 37.27
C LYS A 153 -8.49 3.10 37.48
N HIS A 154 -7.87 2.62 36.41
CA HIS A 154 -6.80 1.62 36.46
C HIS A 154 -5.73 1.96 35.40
N PRO A 155 -4.43 1.85 35.71
CA PRO A 155 -3.34 2.18 34.77
C PRO A 155 -3.23 1.23 33.57
N ASP A 156 -3.75 0.01 33.66
CA ASP A 156 -3.76 -0.96 32.55
C ASP A 156 -5.03 -0.86 31.67
N VAL A 157 -5.84 0.20 31.83
CA VAL A 157 -6.90 0.56 30.89
C VAL A 157 -6.38 1.68 30.01
N LEU A 158 -6.21 1.39 28.73
CA LEU A 158 -5.49 2.20 27.76
C LEU A 158 -6.40 2.58 26.60
N THR A 159 -6.09 3.65 25.90
CA THR A 159 -6.61 3.93 24.57
C THR A 159 -5.82 3.13 23.52
N SER A 160 -6.40 2.90 22.35
CA SER A 160 -5.68 2.31 21.23
C SER A 160 -4.47 3.13 20.79
N MET A 161 -4.47 4.46 20.97
CA MET A 161 -3.29 5.28 20.67
C MET A 161 -2.14 5.02 21.64
N GLU A 162 -2.41 4.93 22.95
CA GLU A 162 -1.40 4.55 23.95
C GLU A 162 -0.84 3.14 23.66
N PHE A 163 -1.72 2.20 23.28
CA PHE A 163 -1.30 0.86 22.87
C PHE A 163 -0.44 0.87 21.59
N GLU A 164 -0.80 1.67 20.58
CA GLU A 164 0.02 1.88 19.39
C GLU A 164 1.39 2.48 19.72
N ARG A 165 1.46 3.42 20.68
CA ARG A 165 2.74 3.95 21.13
C ARG A 165 3.59 2.85 21.79
N MET A 166 3.00 1.95 22.56
CA MET A 166 3.73 0.77 23.09
C MET A 166 4.25 -0.15 21.98
N LEU A 167 3.43 -0.45 20.98
CA LEU A 167 3.83 -1.30 19.85
C LEU A 167 4.90 -0.67 18.95
N ALA A 168 5.02 0.65 18.96
CA ALA A 168 6.00 1.33 18.13
C ALA A 168 7.44 1.05 18.64
N SER A 169 8.32 0.65 17.72
CA SER A 169 9.74 0.43 18.05
C SER A 169 10.46 1.66 18.63
N MET A 170 10.07 2.87 18.21
CA MET A 170 10.53 4.15 18.79
C MET A 170 9.53 4.69 19.82
N GLY A 171 8.75 3.80 20.42
CA GLY A 171 7.79 4.11 21.46
C GLY A 171 8.40 4.06 22.86
N PRO A 172 7.65 4.47 23.88
CA PRO A 172 8.07 4.47 25.28
C PRO A 172 8.58 3.11 25.79
N THR A 173 8.14 2.00 25.19
CA THR A 173 8.46 0.63 25.62
C THR A 173 9.36 -0.12 24.62
N GLY A 174 9.89 0.56 23.59
CA GLY A 174 10.75 -0.06 22.58
C GLY A 174 10.05 -1.08 21.68
N GLY A 175 8.71 -1.06 21.62
CA GLY A 175 7.91 -2.04 20.88
C GLY A 175 7.35 -3.18 21.74
N GLU A 176 7.66 -3.22 23.03
CA GLU A 176 7.18 -4.28 23.93
C GLU A 176 5.81 -3.97 24.53
N ILE A 177 4.99 -5.01 24.67
CA ILE A 177 3.67 -4.92 25.30
C ILE A 177 3.82 -5.22 26.80
N ILE A 178 3.68 -4.19 27.63
CA ILE A 178 3.80 -4.30 29.08
C ILE A 178 2.60 -3.67 29.78
N LYS A 179 2.21 -4.21 30.92
CA LYS A 179 1.22 -3.62 31.82
C LYS A 179 1.82 -2.40 32.54
N PRO A 180 1.34 -1.17 32.33
CA PRO A 180 1.84 0.01 33.02
C PRO A 180 1.89 -0.13 34.56
N SER A 181 0.98 -0.89 35.16
CA SER A 181 0.92 -1.13 36.61
C SER A 181 2.10 -1.92 37.17
N THR A 182 2.68 -2.83 36.39
CA THR A 182 3.62 -3.86 36.90
C THR A 182 4.89 -4.00 36.06
N GLY A 183 4.93 -3.45 34.85
CA GLY A 183 6.02 -3.64 33.88
C GLY A 183 6.12 -5.06 33.32
N ARG A 184 5.12 -5.92 33.57
CA ARG A 184 5.11 -7.31 33.09
C ARG A 184 4.30 -7.43 31.80
N HIS A 185 4.66 -8.41 30.98
CA HIS A 185 3.87 -8.79 29.81
C HIS A 185 2.46 -9.27 30.22
N PRO A 186 1.38 -8.83 29.58
CA PRO A 186 0.03 -9.32 29.86
C PRO A 186 -0.17 -10.75 29.32
N ASP A 187 -0.90 -11.59 30.06
CA ASP A 187 -1.31 -12.91 29.54
C ASP A 187 -2.60 -12.80 28.72
N ASN A 188 -3.47 -11.83 29.03
CA ASN A 188 -4.72 -11.59 28.32
C ASN A 188 -5.05 -10.10 28.09
N ILE A 189 -5.67 -9.77 26.97
CA ILE A 189 -6.03 -8.39 26.59
C ILE A 189 -7.46 -8.36 26.03
N PHE A 190 -8.23 -7.36 26.45
CA PHE A 190 -9.54 -7.03 25.87
C PHE A 190 -9.46 -5.75 25.04
N PHE A 191 -9.80 -5.81 23.76
CA PHE A 191 -10.04 -4.65 22.91
C PHE A 191 -11.53 -4.31 22.88
N VAL A 192 -11.87 -3.06 23.10
CA VAL A 192 -13.27 -2.58 23.12
C VAL A 192 -13.48 -1.62 21.96
N LEU A 193 -14.35 -2.00 21.03
CA LEU A 193 -14.66 -1.21 19.85
C LEU A 193 -15.73 -0.14 20.12
N CYS A 194 -15.79 0.86 19.25
CA CYS A 194 -16.79 1.94 19.24
C CYS A 194 -16.83 2.77 20.53
N VAL A 195 -15.69 2.94 21.21
CA VAL A 195 -15.63 3.73 22.45
C VAL A 195 -15.78 5.21 22.12
N GLY A 196 -16.98 5.76 22.39
CA GLY A 196 -17.34 7.15 22.11
C GLY A 196 -17.80 7.43 20.67
N SER A 197 -17.85 6.41 19.80
CA SER A 197 -18.40 6.48 18.44
C SER A 197 -19.67 5.65 18.37
N ARG A 198 -20.60 6.00 17.48
CA ARG A 198 -21.92 5.36 17.44
C ARG A 198 -22.61 5.43 18.82
N ASP A 199 -22.33 6.51 19.56
CA ASP A 199 -22.72 6.70 20.95
C ASP A 199 -23.39 8.07 21.10
N ARG A 200 -24.68 8.08 21.44
CA ARG A 200 -25.47 9.31 21.61
C ARG A 200 -24.97 10.23 22.73
N ARG A 201 -24.13 9.72 23.64
CA ARG A 201 -23.52 10.52 24.71
C ARG A 201 -22.34 11.36 24.20
N PHE A 202 -21.75 10.94 23.07
CA PHE A 202 -20.58 11.55 22.45
C PHE A 202 -20.86 11.76 20.96
N TYR A 203 -20.25 10.95 20.08
CA TYR A 203 -20.36 11.09 18.63
C TYR A 203 -21.25 10.00 18.03
N ARG A 204 -22.20 10.42 17.18
CA ARG A 204 -23.15 9.53 16.49
C ARG A 204 -22.50 8.80 15.32
N HIS A 205 -21.51 9.42 14.68
CA HIS A 205 -20.85 8.87 13.52
C HIS A 205 -19.97 7.67 13.85
N CYS A 206 -19.66 6.90 12.81
CA CYS A 206 -18.66 5.84 12.87
C CYS A 206 -17.26 6.43 12.62
N SER A 207 -16.28 6.12 13.47
CA SER A 207 -14.87 6.47 13.23
C SER A 207 -14.21 5.71 12.07
N ARG A 208 -14.96 4.84 11.38
CA ARG A 208 -14.62 4.11 10.14
C ARG A 208 -13.46 3.11 10.24
N PHE A 209 -12.31 3.46 10.80
CA PHE A 209 -11.11 2.63 10.80
C PHE A 209 -10.80 1.92 12.13
N CYS A 210 -11.58 2.15 13.19
CA CYS A 210 -11.34 1.58 14.52
C CYS A 210 -11.43 0.05 14.59
N CYS A 211 -12.35 -0.55 13.83
CA CYS A 211 -12.42 -2.00 13.66
C CYS A 211 -11.09 -2.56 13.14
N MET A 212 -10.50 -1.91 12.14
CA MET A 212 -9.33 -2.42 11.45
C MET A 212 -8.02 -2.22 12.20
N TYR A 213 -7.83 -1.08 12.89
CA TYR A 213 -6.66 -0.97 13.76
C TYR A 213 -6.76 -1.94 14.94
N SER A 214 -7.95 -2.22 15.49
CA SER A 214 -8.08 -3.15 16.63
C SER A 214 -7.79 -4.59 16.22
N ILE A 215 -8.22 -5.00 15.02
CA ILE A 215 -7.85 -6.29 14.42
C ILE A 215 -6.33 -6.37 14.22
N LYS A 216 -5.70 -5.29 13.74
CA LYS A 216 -4.24 -5.20 13.56
C LYS A 216 -3.50 -5.29 14.91
N GLU A 217 -3.92 -4.50 15.89
CA GLU A 217 -3.37 -4.48 17.26
C GLU A 217 -3.52 -5.85 17.92
N THR A 218 -4.65 -6.52 17.70
CA THR A 218 -4.89 -7.90 18.18
C THR A 218 -3.94 -8.90 17.53
N TYR A 219 -3.80 -8.86 16.21
CA TYR A 219 -2.82 -9.68 15.51
C TYR A 219 -1.40 -9.44 16.03
N GLN A 220 -1.03 -8.16 16.26
CA GLN A 220 0.26 -7.81 16.84
C GLN A 220 0.41 -8.31 18.27
N ALA A 221 -0.63 -8.22 19.11
CA ALA A 221 -0.59 -8.76 20.47
C ALA A 221 -0.32 -10.28 20.48
N ILE A 222 -0.98 -11.03 19.59
CA ILE A 222 -0.72 -12.47 19.42
C ILE A 222 0.70 -12.73 18.93
N ASP A 223 1.18 -11.96 17.93
CA ASP A 223 2.57 -12.04 17.42
C ASP A 223 3.61 -11.72 18.51
N HIS A 224 3.27 -10.91 19.51
CA HIS A 224 4.13 -10.61 20.67
C HIS A 224 3.97 -11.62 21.83
N GLY A 225 3.15 -12.67 21.67
CA GLY A 225 3.04 -13.77 22.63
C GLY A 225 1.96 -13.60 23.70
N VAL A 226 1.00 -12.67 23.52
CA VAL A 226 -0.20 -12.60 24.36
C VAL A 226 -1.07 -13.83 24.09
N LYS A 227 -1.44 -14.56 25.16
CA LYS A 227 -2.08 -15.88 25.03
C LYS A 227 -3.58 -15.80 24.73
N ASP A 228 -4.27 -14.82 25.29
CA ASP A 228 -5.71 -14.67 25.16
C ASP A 228 -6.08 -13.23 24.77
N VAL A 229 -6.47 -13.03 23.52
CA VAL A 229 -6.86 -11.71 23.01
C VAL A 229 -8.32 -11.74 22.57
N THR A 230 -9.12 -10.89 23.19
CA THR A 230 -10.57 -10.81 22.96
C THR A 230 -10.96 -9.42 22.46
N ILE A 231 -11.80 -9.36 21.43
CA ILE A 231 -12.36 -8.12 20.88
C ILE A 231 -13.86 -8.09 21.18
N LEU A 232 -14.30 -7.06 21.89
CA LEU A 232 -15.70 -6.73 22.13
C LEU A 232 -16.19 -5.74 21.05
N TYR A 233 -17.24 -6.10 20.32
CA TYR A 233 -17.70 -5.35 19.16
C TYR A 233 -19.23 -5.31 18.98
N MET A 234 -19.72 -4.38 18.15
CA MET A 234 -21.12 -4.35 17.69
C MET A 234 -21.27 -4.89 16.27
N ASP A 235 -20.52 -4.32 15.33
CA ASP A 235 -20.39 -4.78 13.93
C ASP A 235 -18.92 -4.70 13.51
N ILE A 236 -18.41 -5.69 12.78
CA ILE A 236 -17.06 -5.62 12.20
C ILE A 236 -17.14 -4.96 10.81
N ARG A 237 -16.61 -3.73 10.71
CA ARG A 237 -16.61 -2.91 9.49
C ARG A 237 -15.32 -3.05 8.67
N ALA A 238 -15.01 -4.27 8.24
CA ALA A 238 -13.85 -4.59 7.40
C ALA A 238 -14.13 -4.31 5.90
N TYR A 239 -14.32 -3.04 5.53
CA TYR A 239 -14.84 -2.65 4.19
C TYR A 239 -13.78 -2.52 3.08
N GLY A 240 -12.49 -2.38 3.42
CA GLY A 240 -11.40 -2.17 2.47
C GLY A 240 -11.00 -3.44 1.70
N LYS A 241 -10.27 -3.27 0.60
CA LYS A 241 -9.74 -4.39 -0.20
C LYS A 241 -8.84 -5.27 0.68
N GLY A 242 -9.15 -6.56 0.74
CA GLY A 242 -8.44 -7.55 1.57
C GLY A 242 -8.71 -7.46 3.08
N PHE A 243 -9.58 -6.57 3.55
CA PHE A 243 -9.82 -6.39 5.00
C PHE A 243 -10.59 -7.57 5.61
N ASP A 244 -11.62 -8.10 4.94
CA ASP A 244 -12.31 -9.32 5.39
C ASP A 244 -11.30 -10.50 5.51
N GLY A 245 -10.41 -10.68 4.53
CA GLY A 245 -9.36 -11.71 4.60
C GLY A 245 -8.38 -11.50 5.77
N PHE A 246 -8.07 -10.26 6.14
CA PHE A 246 -7.22 -9.97 7.30
C PHE A 246 -7.95 -10.24 8.64
N PHE A 247 -9.24 -9.93 8.71
CA PHE A 247 -10.10 -10.28 9.84
C PHE A 247 -10.12 -11.80 10.06
N GLU A 248 -10.39 -12.58 9.00
CA GLU A 248 -10.41 -14.04 9.09
C GLU A 248 -9.07 -14.63 9.52
N ARG A 249 -7.96 -14.17 8.94
CA ARG A 249 -6.62 -14.61 9.35
C ARG A 249 -6.35 -14.36 10.83
N THR A 250 -6.78 -13.21 11.36
CA THR A 250 -6.57 -12.88 12.78
C THR A 250 -7.38 -13.81 13.69
N ARG A 251 -8.59 -14.18 13.26
CA ARG A 251 -9.42 -15.18 13.96
C ARG A 251 -8.80 -16.58 13.94
N GLU A 252 -8.28 -17.02 12.80
CA GLU A 252 -7.57 -18.31 12.65
C GLU A 252 -6.31 -18.40 13.53
N GLN A 253 -5.67 -17.27 13.84
CA GLN A 253 -4.54 -17.19 14.77
C GLN A 253 -4.95 -17.28 16.26
N GLY A 254 -6.25 -17.36 16.56
CA GLY A 254 -6.77 -17.56 17.92
C GLY A 254 -7.40 -16.34 18.57
N ALA A 255 -7.55 -15.20 17.86
CA ALA A 255 -8.28 -14.05 18.38
C ALA A 255 -9.76 -14.36 18.57
N LYS A 256 -10.32 -14.00 19.73
CA LYS A 256 -11.74 -14.16 20.03
C LYS A 256 -12.50 -12.89 19.69
N TYR A 257 -13.61 -13.03 18.98
CA TYR A 257 -14.52 -11.92 18.67
C TYR A 257 -15.84 -12.18 19.35
N ILE A 258 -16.23 -11.30 20.27
CA ILE A 258 -17.48 -11.42 21.01
C ILE A 258 -18.34 -10.21 20.67
N ARG A 259 -19.54 -10.46 20.14
CA ARG A 259 -20.48 -9.40 19.86
C ARG A 259 -21.14 -8.94 21.15
N GLY A 260 -20.62 -7.87 21.72
CA GLY A 260 -21.07 -7.31 22.97
C GLY A 260 -20.41 -5.96 23.24
N HIS A 261 -21.19 -5.01 23.75
CA HIS A 261 -20.65 -3.75 24.23
C HIS A 261 -20.53 -3.81 25.77
N PRO A 262 -19.38 -3.46 26.37
CA PRO A 262 -19.24 -3.50 27.81
C PRO A 262 -20.20 -2.51 28.48
N ALA A 263 -20.86 -2.98 29.53
CA ALA A 263 -21.68 -2.18 30.42
C ALA A 263 -20.83 -1.50 31.50
N GLU A 264 -19.78 -2.18 31.95
CA GLU A 264 -18.90 -1.70 33.02
C GLU A 264 -17.49 -2.30 32.87
N ILE A 265 -16.47 -1.44 33.05
CA ILE A 265 -15.07 -1.84 33.21
C ILE A 265 -14.58 -1.22 34.52
N SER A 266 -14.12 -2.06 35.45
CA SER A 266 -13.75 -1.62 36.80
C SER A 266 -12.55 -2.37 37.37
N PRO A 267 -11.76 -1.75 38.27
CA PRO A 267 -10.70 -2.45 39.00
C PRO A 267 -11.28 -3.47 39.99
N ASN A 268 -10.62 -4.62 40.17
CA ASN A 268 -10.97 -5.60 41.21
C ASN A 268 -9.89 -5.78 42.31
N GLY A 269 -8.88 -4.92 42.31
CA GLY A 269 -7.76 -4.92 43.25
C GLY A 269 -6.57 -5.80 42.86
N LYS A 270 -6.72 -6.73 41.90
CA LYS A 270 -5.63 -7.55 41.34
C LYS A 270 -5.48 -7.43 39.81
N GLY A 271 -6.50 -6.91 39.14
CA GLY A 271 -6.59 -6.67 37.69
C GLY A 271 -7.86 -5.90 37.36
N ILE A 272 -8.38 -6.10 36.15
CA ILE A 272 -9.56 -5.41 35.63
C ILE A 272 -10.70 -6.42 35.48
N ILE A 273 -11.93 -6.03 35.80
CA ILE A 273 -13.15 -6.78 35.47
C ILE A 273 -13.87 -6.07 34.33
N VAL A 274 -14.24 -6.85 33.31
CA VAL A 274 -15.04 -6.42 32.16
C VAL A 274 -16.39 -7.14 32.21
N ARG A 275 -17.49 -6.37 32.30
CA ARG A 275 -18.86 -6.89 32.28
C ARG A 275 -19.53 -6.47 30.98
N TYR A 276 -20.00 -7.44 30.21
CA TYR A 276 -20.60 -7.21 28.90
C TYR A 276 -21.76 -8.20 28.66
N GLU A 277 -22.67 -7.82 27.78
CA GLU A 277 -23.68 -8.73 27.24
C GLU A 277 -23.12 -9.39 25.98
N ASN A 278 -23.04 -10.71 25.98
CA ASN A 278 -22.75 -11.48 24.77
C ASN A 278 -24.05 -11.66 24.01
N THR A 279 -24.23 -10.89 22.95
CA THR A 279 -25.47 -10.89 22.16
C THR A 279 -25.64 -12.12 21.28
N ASP A 280 -24.56 -12.89 21.05
CA ASP A 280 -24.65 -14.18 20.34
C ASP A 280 -25.22 -15.28 21.25
N THR A 281 -25.04 -15.18 22.58
CA THR A 281 -25.57 -16.16 23.56
C THR A 281 -26.77 -15.65 24.36
N GLY A 282 -27.04 -14.33 24.33
CA GLY A 282 -28.04 -13.66 25.15
C GLY A 282 -27.71 -13.65 26.65
N GLN A 283 -26.43 -13.82 27.02
CA GLN A 283 -25.98 -13.91 28.41
C GLN A 283 -25.16 -12.71 28.85
N LEU A 284 -25.32 -12.31 30.11
CA LEU A 284 -24.43 -11.38 30.79
C LEU A 284 -23.19 -12.13 31.27
N GLU A 285 -22.04 -11.75 30.74
CA GLU A 285 -20.76 -12.35 31.06
C GLU A 285 -19.88 -11.40 31.89
N THR A 286 -18.92 -11.98 32.60
CA THR A 286 -17.93 -11.23 33.38
C THR A 286 -16.59 -11.91 33.21
N ALA A 287 -15.61 -11.15 32.73
CA ALA A 287 -14.26 -11.63 32.47
C ALA A 287 -13.23 -10.80 33.27
N GLU A 288 -12.13 -11.45 33.65
CA GLU A 288 -10.96 -10.76 34.18
C GLU A 288 -10.01 -10.42 33.02
N ALA A 289 -9.50 -9.20 33.04
CA ALA A 289 -8.56 -8.68 32.06
C ALA A 289 -7.27 -8.21 32.76
N ASP A 290 -6.13 -8.59 32.18
CA ASP A 290 -4.81 -8.09 32.54
C ASP A 290 -4.59 -6.67 31.99
N MET A 291 -5.17 -6.39 30.82
CA MET A 291 -5.15 -5.09 30.15
C MET A 291 -6.43 -4.91 29.32
N VAL A 292 -6.93 -3.69 29.26
CA VAL A 292 -8.05 -3.31 28.38
C VAL A 292 -7.62 -2.17 27.47
N VAL A 293 -7.89 -2.29 26.18
CA VAL A 293 -7.59 -1.27 25.16
C VAL A 293 -8.88 -0.74 24.57
N LEU A 294 -9.08 0.58 24.64
CA LEU A 294 -10.27 1.30 24.22
C LEU A 294 -10.05 1.90 22.83
N ALA A 295 -10.79 1.40 21.84
CA ALA A 295 -10.76 1.92 20.48
C ALA A 295 -11.58 3.21 20.40
N THR A 296 -10.91 4.34 20.64
CA THR A 296 -11.52 5.64 20.86
C THR A 296 -12.04 6.30 19.57
N ALA A 297 -13.06 7.15 19.76
CA ALA A 297 -13.65 7.95 18.70
C ALA A 297 -12.74 9.06 18.18
N VAL A 298 -12.96 9.41 16.91
CA VAL A 298 -12.34 10.58 16.30
C VAL A 298 -13.30 11.75 16.23
N ARG A 299 -12.75 12.95 16.31
CA ARG A 299 -13.46 14.24 16.27
C ARG A 299 -12.72 15.22 15.36
N PRO A 300 -13.37 16.32 14.94
CA PRO A 300 -12.69 17.42 14.27
C PRO A 300 -11.54 17.98 15.12
N PRO A 301 -10.41 18.40 14.51
CA PRO A 301 -9.33 19.04 15.24
C PRO A 301 -9.75 20.34 15.93
N ASP A 302 -9.11 20.66 17.05
CA ASP A 302 -9.33 21.93 17.73
C ASP A 302 -9.02 23.13 16.81
N GLY A 303 -9.97 24.07 16.70
CA GLY A 303 -9.83 25.28 15.88
C GLY A 303 -10.19 25.13 14.40
N LEU A 304 -10.69 23.96 13.96
CA LEU A 304 -11.17 23.77 12.58
C LEU A 304 -12.30 24.73 12.20
N ASP A 305 -13.20 25.03 13.13
CA ASP A 305 -14.28 26.01 12.98
C ASP A 305 -13.75 27.40 12.61
N LYS A 306 -12.74 27.87 13.34
CA LYS A 306 -12.07 29.15 13.08
C LYS A 306 -11.34 29.16 11.75
N LEU A 307 -10.68 28.06 11.40
CA LEU A 307 -10.03 27.92 10.09
C LEU A 307 -11.06 27.96 8.96
N ALA A 308 -12.22 27.31 9.14
CA ALA A 308 -13.31 27.34 8.19
C ALA A 308 -13.85 28.77 7.99
N GLU A 309 -14.02 29.53 9.08
CA GLU A 309 -14.38 30.96 9.03
C GLU A 309 -13.35 31.79 8.25
N VAL A 310 -12.04 31.61 8.53
CA VAL A 310 -10.94 32.31 7.84
C VAL A 310 -10.93 32.02 6.33
N LEU A 311 -11.25 30.78 5.95
CA LEU A 311 -11.29 30.35 4.56
C LEU A 311 -12.64 30.61 3.87
N GLY A 312 -13.66 31.05 4.61
CA GLY A 312 -15.02 31.26 4.08
C GLY A 312 -15.74 29.97 3.66
N ILE A 313 -15.40 28.84 4.27
CA ILE A 313 -15.98 27.51 4.00
C ILE A 313 -16.87 27.03 5.15
N GLU A 314 -17.73 26.04 4.90
CA GLU A 314 -18.70 25.53 5.87
C GLU A 314 -18.21 24.27 6.60
N VAL A 315 -18.69 24.08 7.83
CA VAL A 315 -18.62 22.81 8.58
C VAL A 315 -19.98 22.11 8.59
N ASP A 316 -19.98 20.80 8.80
CA ASP A 316 -21.17 19.96 8.92
C ASP A 316 -21.67 19.79 10.36
N GLU A 317 -22.71 18.97 10.54
CA GLU A 317 -23.33 18.72 11.85
C GLU A 317 -22.40 18.00 12.84
N ASP A 318 -21.41 17.25 12.33
CA ASP A 318 -20.38 16.57 13.13
C ASP A 318 -19.16 17.47 13.39
N GLY A 319 -19.14 18.67 12.79
CA GLY A 319 -18.10 19.69 12.91
C GLY A 319 -16.91 19.53 11.95
N PHE A 320 -17.00 18.60 10.99
CA PHE A 320 -15.98 18.46 9.93
C PHE A 320 -16.25 19.40 8.76
N LEU A 321 -15.28 19.59 7.86
CA LEU A 321 -15.47 20.44 6.68
C LEU A 321 -16.52 19.84 5.74
N LYS A 322 -17.45 20.69 5.30
CA LYS A 322 -18.53 20.33 4.39
C LYS A 322 -18.05 20.41 2.93
N THR A 323 -18.38 19.38 2.15
CA THR A 323 -18.06 19.29 0.72
C THR A 323 -19.29 19.54 -0.16
N VAL A 324 -19.06 19.89 -1.42
CA VAL A 324 -20.13 20.10 -2.41
C VAL A 324 -20.56 18.78 -3.03
N GLU A 325 -21.75 18.28 -2.64
CA GLU A 325 -22.23 16.97 -3.06
C GLU A 325 -22.52 16.87 -4.57
N SER A 326 -22.99 17.94 -5.22
CA SER A 326 -23.29 17.96 -6.65
C SER A 326 -22.06 17.68 -7.51
N GLU A 327 -20.88 18.15 -7.07
CA GLU A 327 -19.62 17.94 -7.78
C GLU A 327 -18.96 16.58 -7.47
N GLY A 328 -19.62 15.73 -6.66
CA GLY A 328 -19.14 14.42 -6.26
C GLY A 328 -18.79 14.28 -4.78
N GLY A 329 -18.85 15.36 -3.99
CA GLY A 329 -18.90 15.31 -2.52
C GLY A 329 -17.67 14.75 -1.79
N VAL A 330 -16.45 15.06 -2.24
CA VAL A 330 -15.21 14.55 -1.60
C VAL A 330 -14.09 15.56 -1.43
N ILE A 331 -13.88 16.46 -2.39
CA ILE A 331 -12.66 17.31 -2.44
C ILE A 331 -12.99 18.80 -2.55
N THR A 332 -14.09 19.15 -3.19
CA THR A 332 -14.44 20.56 -3.44
C THR A 332 -15.26 21.14 -2.28
N THR A 333 -14.94 22.38 -1.92
CA THR A 333 -15.66 23.16 -0.91
C THR A 333 -16.60 24.15 -1.56
N THR A 334 -17.36 24.87 -0.74
CA THR A 334 -18.24 25.95 -1.21
C THR A 334 -17.48 27.15 -1.82
N GLN A 335 -16.16 27.24 -1.62
CA GLN A 335 -15.31 28.29 -2.17
C GLN A 335 -14.42 27.73 -3.30
N PRO A 336 -14.56 28.21 -4.54
CA PRO A 336 -13.67 27.82 -5.63
C PRO A 336 -12.18 28.07 -5.29
N GLY A 337 -11.32 27.13 -5.67
CA GLY A 337 -9.87 27.20 -5.38
C GLY A 337 -9.46 26.78 -3.96
N ILE A 338 -10.42 26.55 -3.05
CA ILE A 338 -10.19 25.98 -1.73
C ILE A 338 -10.72 24.54 -1.72
N LEU A 339 -9.82 23.60 -1.47
CA LEU A 339 -10.01 22.16 -1.58
C LEU A 339 -9.76 21.49 -0.23
N VAL A 340 -10.26 20.28 -0.05
CA VAL A 340 -10.13 19.50 1.18
C VAL A 340 -9.65 18.08 0.88
N ALA A 341 -8.96 17.46 1.84
CA ALA A 341 -8.52 16.08 1.72
C ALA A 341 -8.38 15.37 3.07
N GLY A 342 -8.65 14.05 3.07
CA GLY A 342 -8.39 13.17 4.20
C GLY A 342 -9.41 13.32 5.31
N CYS A 343 -8.93 13.28 6.56
CA CYS A 343 -9.83 13.29 7.72
C CYS A 343 -10.45 14.66 8.04
N ALA A 344 -10.07 15.73 7.32
CA ALA A 344 -10.66 17.05 7.50
C ALA A 344 -12.16 17.09 7.15
N THR A 345 -12.64 16.16 6.31
CA THR A 345 -14.05 15.99 5.92
C THR A 345 -14.71 14.79 6.61
N GLY A 346 -14.13 14.32 7.72
CA GLY A 346 -14.62 13.17 8.48
C GLY A 346 -13.72 11.94 8.38
N PRO A 347 -13.95 10.93 9.22
CA PRO A 347 -13.04 9.80 9.45
C PRO A 347 -12.78 8.99 8.18
N LYS A 348 -11.49 8.69 7.88
CA LYS A 348 -11.06 7.90 6.71
C LYS A 348 -9.79 7.10 7.02
N ASP A 349 -9.61 5.99 6.32
CA ASP A 349 -8.34 5.26 6.39
C ASP A 349 -7.26 5.91 5.50
N ILE A 350 -6.05 5.36 5.56
CA ILE A 350 -4.89 5.89 4.83
C ILE A 350 -5.08 5.81 3.31
N PRO A 351 -5.46 4.67 2.70
CA PRO A 351 -5.69 4.59 1.25
C PRO A 351 -6.67 5.65 0.73
N ASP A 352 -7.80 5.82 1.41
CA ASP A 352 -8.82 6.80 1.01
C ASP A 352 -8.29 8.24 1.17
N SER A 353 -7.59 8.52 2.27
CA SER A 353 -6.96 9.84 2.50
C SER A 353 -5.86 10.17 1.48
N VAL A 354 -5.08 9.18 1.06
CA VAL A 354 -4.03 9.34 0.03
C VAL A 354 -4.65 9.58 -1.35
N ALA A 355 -5.74 8.88 -1.67
CA ALA A 355 -6.50 9.13 -2.90
C ALA A 355 -7.08 10.56 -2.90
N GLU A 356 -7.70 11.01 -1.81
CA GLU A 356 -8.21 12.38 -1.70
C GLU A 356 -7.11 13.44 -1.75
N GLY A 357 -5.96 13.23 -1.09
CA GLY A 357 -4.82 14.16 -1.18
C GLY A 357 -4.29 14.28 -2.61
N SER A 358 -4.24 13.16 -3.33
CA SER A 358 -3.83 13.13 -4.74
C SER A 358 -4.89 13.75 -5.64
N GLY A 359 -6.17 13.56 -5.32
CA GLY A 359 -7.30 14.16 -6.03
C GLY A 359 -7.40 15.67 -5.82
N ALA A 360 -7.19 16.16 -4.60
CA ALA A 360 -7.09 17.59 -4.30
C ALA A 360 -5.90 18.22 -5.03
N ALA A 361 -4.76 17.53 -5.15
CA ALA A 361 -3.66 17.99 -6.00
C ALA A 361 -4.07 18.06 -7.48
N ALA A 362 -4.82 17.07 -7.99
CA ALA A 362 -5.34 17.09 -9.37
C ALA A 362 -6.26 18.29 -9.63
N ALA A 363 -7.15 18.60 -8.67
CA ALA A 363 -8.05 19.73 -8.74
C ALA A 363 -7.31 21.06 -8.59
N ALA A 364 -6.26 21.15 -7.76
CA ALA A 364 -5.43 22.34 -7.64
C ALA A 364 -4.63 22.62 -8.93
N LEU A 365 -4.17 21.57 -9.62
CA LEU A 365 -3.37 21.68 -10.84
C LEU A 365 -4.13 22.31 -12.03
N THR A 366 -5.45 22.41 -11.97
CA THR A 366 -6.26 23.10 -13.00
C THR A 366 -6.14 24.63 -12.91
N TYR A 367 -5.67 25.15 -11.78
CA TYR A 367 -5.39 26.58 -11.56
C TYR A 367 -3.90 26.94 -11.76
N VAL A 368 -3.06 25.97 -12.14
CA VAL A 368 -1.61 26.18 -12.28
C VAL A 368 -1.23 26.34 -13.75
N GLU A 369 -0.74 27.52 -14.11
CA GLU A 369 -0.35 27.84 -15.50
C GLU A 369 1.11 27.47 -15.83
N GLN A 370 2.00 27.46 -14.84
CA GLN A 370 3.44 27.24 -15.04
C GLN A 370 3.95 26.05 -14.22
N ARG A 371 4.76 25.20 -14.85
CA ARG A 371 5.37 24.03 -14.20
C ARG A 371 6.88 24.10 -14.40
N ASN A 372 7.62 24.07 -13.31
CA ASN A 372 9.09 24.09 -13.32
C ASN A 372 9.64 22.82 -12.67
N TRP A 373 10.65 22.23 -13.31
CA TRP A 373 11.32 21.02 -12.87
C TRP A 373 12.78 21.33 -12.61
N PRO A 374 13.16 21.60 -11.35
CA PRO A 374 14.57 21.77 -11.03
C PRO A 374 15.34 20.49 -11.34
N GLU A 375 16.53 20.65 -11.91
CA GLU A 375 17.43 19.52 -12.13
C GLU A 375 17.80 18.88 -10.78
N PRO A 376 17.89 17.54 -10.69
CA PRO A 376 18.27 16.87 -9.45
C PRO A 376 19.65 17.32 -8.98
N GLU A 377 19.78 17.59 -7.69
CA GLU A 377 21.09 17.85 -7.08
C GLU A 377 22.05 16.66 -7.29
N MET A 378 23.30 16.96 -7.61
CA MET A 378 24.36 15.98 -7.84
C MET A 378 25.61 16.39 -7.07
N GLY A 379 26.21 15.44 -6.36
CA GLY A 379 27.49 15.63 -5.69
C GLY A 379 28.67 15.61 -6.66
N GLU A 380 29.85 15.94 -6.16
CA GLU A 380 31.10 15.90 -6.93
C GLU A 380 31.41 14.46 -7.40
N PRO A 381 31.63 14.21 -8.70
CA PRO A 381 31.83 12.84 -9.18
C PRO A 381 32.97 12.10 -8.46
N ILE A 382 32.73 10.84 -8.05
CA ILE A 382 33.78 9.98 -7.49
C ILE A 382 34.75 9.56 -8.61
N GLU A 383 36.03 9.88 -8.45
CA GLU A 383 37.11 9.47 -9.35
C GLU A 383 37.53 7.99 -9.13
N ASN A 384 38.16 7.38 -10.13
CA ASN A 384 38.72 6.01 -10.06
C ASN A 384 37.72 4.91 -9.67
N VAL A 385 36.49 5.00 -10.17
CA VAL A 385 35.42 4.01 -9.92
C VAL A 385 35.71 2.60 -10.47
N GLU A 386 36.80 2.41 -11.22
CA GLU A 386 37.23 1.10 -11.72
C GLU A 386 37.73 0.17 -10.59
N GLU A 387 38.37 0.71 -9.56
CA GLU A 387 38.80 -0.07 -8.39
C GLU A 387 37.63 -0.23 -7.39
N PRO A 388 37.24 -1.47 -7.04
CA PRO A 388 36.17 -1.69 -6.07
C PRO A 388 36.56 -1.19 -4.67
N ARG A 389 35.78 -0.22 -4.17
CA ARG A 389 35.85 0.32 -2.80
C ARG A 389 34.42 0.36 -2.28
N ILE A 390 34.06 -0.65 -1.50
CA ILE A 390 32.66 -0.94 -1.19
C ILE A 390 32.31 -0.36 0.18
N GLY A 391 31.22 0.41 0.23
CA GLY A 391 30.57 0.83 1.46
C GLY A 391 29.32 0.00 1.74
N VAL A 392 29.23 -0.64 2.89
CA VAL A 392 28.08 -1.46 3.30
C VAL A 392 27.31 -0.77 4.42
N PHE A 393 26.03 -0.49 4.18
CA PHE A 393 25.13 0.15 5.15
C PHE A 393 24.04 -0.83 5.55
N ILE A 394 23.96 -1.18 6.84
CA ILE A 394 23.04 -2.21 7.35
C ILE A 394 21.97 -1.56 8.22
N CYS A 395 20.70 -1.75 7.85
CA CYS A 395 19.57 -1.11 8.51
C CYS A 395 19.03 -1.97 9.66
N HIS A 396 18.74 -1.36 10.82
CA HIS A 396 17.98 -1.99 11.91
C HIS A 396 16.49 -2.05 11.59
N CYS A 397 15.97 -1.04 10.90
CA CYS A 397 14.54 -0.84 10.60
C CYS A 397 13.68 -0.88 11.88
N GLY A 398 14.18 -0.25 12.96
CA GLY A 398 13.65 -0.41 14.31
C GLY A 398 13.81 -1.86 14.78
N SER A 399 12.73 -2.49 15.23
CA SER A 399 12.73 -3.91 15.57
C SER A 399 12.50 -4.83 14.36
N ASN A 400 12.19 -4.30 13.16
CA ASN A 400 11.78 -5.16 12.04
C ASN A 400 12.90 -6.05 11.51
N ILE A 401 14.15 -5.59 11.50
CA ILE A 401 15.32 -6.41 11.16
C ILE A 401 16.02 -6.83 12.46
N ALA A 402 16.25 -5.87 13.36
CA ALA A 402 17.04 -6.09 14.57
C ALA A 402 16.45 -7.07 15.61
N SER A 403 15.14 -7.40 15.53
CA SER A 403 14.55 -8.43 16.41
C SER A 403 14.93 -9.87 16.04
N VAL A 404 15.42 -10.09 14.81
CA VAL A 404 15.76 -11.42 14.30
C VAL A 404 17.23 -11.49 13.87
N ILE A 405 17.70 -10.46 13.16
CA ILE A 405 19.08 -10.36 12.67
C ILE A 405 19.91 -9.53 13.65
N ASP A 406 21.03 -10.09 14.08
CA ASP A 406 22.07 -9.42 14.86
C ASP A 406 22.84 -8.47 13.93
N VAL A 407 22.38 -7.22 13.91
CA VAL A 407 22.89 -6.19 13.00
C VAL A 407 24.37 -5.90 13.26
N GLU A 408 24.82 -5.95 14.50
CA GLU A 408 26.22 -5.66 14.84
C GLU A 408 27.16 -6.76 14.33
N LYS A 409 26.77 -8.04 14.48
CA LYS A 409 27.49 -9.15 13.85
C LYS A 409 27.46 -9.08 12.33
N ALA A 410 26.36 -8.63 11.74
CA ALA A 410 26.27 -8.44 10.30
C ALA A 410 27.24 -7.34 9.82
N VAL A 411 27.44 -6.26 10.58
CA VAL A 411 28.44 -5.22 10.28
C VAL A 411 29.87 -5.76 10.41
N GLU A 412 30.16 -6.52 11.46
CA GLU A 412 31.47 -7.17 11.64
C GLU A 412 31.77 -8.11 10.47
N TYR A 413 30.80 -8.95 10.10
CA TYR A 413 30.91 -9.84 8.95
C TYR A 413 31.14 -9.07 7.65
N ALA A 414 30.33 -8.04 7.38
CA ALA A 414 30.49 -7.21 6.18
C ALA A 414 31.88 -6.56 6.11
N SER A 415 32.40 -6.08 7.24
CA SER A 415 33.74 -5.47 7.34
C SER A 415 34.87 -6.46 7.01
N SER A 416 34.64 -7.77 7.20
CA SER A 416 35.62 -8.82 6.90
C SER A 416 35.68 -9.20 5.42
N LEU A 417 34.70 -8.78 4.61
CA LEU A 417 34.64 -9.10 3.19
C LEU A 417 35.68 -8.28 2.40
N PRO A 418 36.32 -8.86 1.37
CA PRO A 418 37.33 -8.12 0.62
C PRO A 418 36.73 -6.91 -0.10
N ASP A 419 37.53 -5.89 -0.40
CA ASP A 419 37.14 -4.60 -1.00
C ASP A 419 36.15 -3.74 -0.18
N VAL A 420 35.63 -4.22 0.95
CA VAL A 420 34.81 -3.42 1.87
C VAL A 420 35.72 -2.49 2.66
N VAL A 421 35.59 -1.18 2.40
CA VAL A 421 36.39 -0.12 3.04
C VAL A 421 35.64 0.57 4.17
N HIS A 422 34.31 0.37 4.23
CA HIS A 422 33.43 0.93 5.26
C HIS A 422 32.23 0.01 5.45
N ALA A 423 31.90 -0.30 6.69
CA ALA A 423 30.62 -0.90 7.04
C ALA A 423 30.06 -0.24 8.29
N GLN A 424 28.76 0.06 8.31
CA GLN A 424 28.12 0.62 9.49
C GLN A 424 26.65 0.19 9.60
N SER A 425 26.14 0.19 10.83
CA SER A 425 24.71 0.05 11.07
C SER A 425 24.01 1.41 11.10
N GLN A 426 22.72 1.40 10.78
CA GLN A 426 21.89 2.60 10.66
C GLN A 426 20.48 2.27 11.16
N MET A 427 19.91 3.09 12.06
CA MET A 427 18.60 2.77 12.64
C MET A 427 17.49 2.69 11.57
N PHE A 428 17.52 3.62 10.62
CA PHE A 428 16.55 3.73 9.53
C PHE A 428 17.24 4.31 8.29
N SER A 429 17.91 3.49 7.48
CA SER A 429 18.68 3.97 6.33
C SER A 429 17.88 4.81 5.32
N CYS A 430 16.55 4.67 5.25
CA CYS A 430 15.70 5.46 4.37
C CYS A 430 15.26 6.83 4.94
N ALA A 431 15.67 7.18 6.16
CA ALA A 431 15.42 8.51 6.73
C ALA A 431 16.37 9.55 6.11
N GLY A 432 15.88 10.78 5.89
CA GLY A 432 16.61 11.81 5.14
C GLY A 432 17.99 12.14 5.67
N ASN A 433 18.15 12.25 6.99
CA ASN A 433 19.46 12.46 7.61
C ASN A 433 20.43 11.30 7.36
N GLN A 434 19.95 10.05 7.36
CA GLN A 434 20.76 8.86 7.09
C GLN A 434 21.07 8.69 5.59
N VAL A 435 20.18 9.14 4.69
CA VAL A 435 20.44 9.25 3.25
C VAL A 435 21.56 10.25 2.97
N LEU A 436 21.54 11.41 3.63
CA LEU A 436 22.61 12.41 3.55
C LEU A 436 23.92 11.89 4.15
N GLU A 437 23.85 11.16 5.26
CA GLU A 437 25.02 10.52 5.88
C GLU A 437 25.66 9.50 4.91
N ILE A 438 24.86 8.66 4.23
CA ILE A 438 25.37 7.75 3.18
C ILE A 438 26.09 8.55 2.09
N ALA A 439 25.47 9.63 1.60
CA ALA A 439 26.05 10.48 0.57
C ALA A 439 27.38 11.12 1.02
N GLN A 440 27.45 11.62 2.25
CA GLN A 440 28.66 12.18 2.86
C GLN A 440 29.77 11.13 2.98
N ILE A 441 29.45 9.93 3.49
CA ILE A 441 30.43 8.85 3.64
C ILE A 441 30.94 8.39 2.27
N ILE A 442 30.08 8.34 1.24
CA ILE A 442 30.50 8.05 -0.13
C ILE A 442 31.61 9.00 -0.57
N GLN A 443 31.43 10.29 -0.31
CA GLN A 443 32.41 11.34 -0.62
C GLN A 443 33.68 11.26 0.22
N GLU A 444 33.55 11.15 1.54
CA GLU A 444 34.66 11.17 2.48
C GLU A 444 35.57 9.95 2.34
N LYS A 445 34.97 8.77 2.18
CA LYS A 445 35.71 7.50 2.08
C LYS A 445 36.05 7.11 0.64
N LYS A 446 35.63 7.92 -0.34
CA LYS A 446 35.80 7.65 -1.78
C LYS A 446 35.29 6.25 -2.13
N ILE A 447 34.04 5.99 -1.76
CA ILE A 447 33.36 4.71 -2.05
C ILE A 447 33.03 4.68 -3.54
N SER A 448 33.42 3.61 -4.22
CA SER A 448 33.11 3.39 -5.63
C SER A 448 31.94 2.43 -5.83
N ARG A 449 31.48 1.70 -4.80
CA ARG A 449 30.28 0.84 -4.84
C ARG A 449 29.53 0.92 -3.52
N ALA A 450 28.21 1.07 -3.57
CA ALA A 450 27.38 1.09 -2.37
C ALA A 450 26.58 -0.21 -2.25
N VAL A 451 26.54 -0.80 -1.06
CA VAL A 451 25.65 -1.92 -0.72
C VAL A 451 24.77 -1.48 0.44
N VAL A 452 23.45 -1.55 0.27
CA VAL A 452 22.49 -1.23 1.33
C VAL A 452 21.70 -2.48 1.71
N ALA A 453 21.94 -2.99 2.91
CA ALA A 453 21.27 -4.17 3.46
C ALA A 453 20.10 -3.75 4.35
N ALA A 454 18.89 -3.78 3.80
CA ALA A 454 17.68 -3.22 4.42
C ALA A 454 16.41 -3.95 3.95
N CYS A 455 15.44 -3.21 3.42
CA CYS A 455 14.17 -3.73 2.89
C CYS A 455 14.26 -4.07 1.39
N SER A 456 13.11 -4.33 0.77
CA SER A 456 13.03 -4.63 -0.66
C SER A 456 13.54 -3.48 -1.56
N PRO A 457 14.33 -3.79 -2.61
CA PRO A 457 14.65 -2.84 -3.67
C PRO A 457 13.41 -2.30 -4.40
N LYS A 458 12.30 -3.05 -4.39
CA LYS A 458 11.01 -2.58 -4.94
C LYS A 458 10.44 -1.37 -4.22
N THR A 459 10.88 -1.12 -2.99
CA THR A 459 10.40 0.00 -2.18
C THR A 459 11.39 1.17 -2.18
N HIS A 460 12.68 0.92 -1.88
CA HIS A 460 13.63 2.01 -1.57
C HIS A 460 14.88 2.05 -2.47
N GLU A 461 14.98 1.25 -3.55
CA GLU A 461 16.09 1.40 -4.52
C GLU A 461 16.19 2.83 -5.08
N PRO A 462 15.07 3.52 -5.43
CA PRO A 462 15.14 4.93 -5.85
C PRO A 462 15.71 5.87 -4.77
N THR A 463 15.40 5.63 -3.49
CA THR A 463 15.91 6.42 -2.36
C THR A 463 17.43 6.30 -2.24
N PHE A 464 17.96 5.08 -2.32
CA PHE A 464 19.41 4.87 -2.22
C PHE A 464 20.16 5.22 -3.50
N ARG A 465 19.50 5.15 -4.68
CA ARG A 465 20.02 5.74 -5.92
C ARG A 465 20.18 7.26 -5.78
N ARG A 466 19.25 7.94 -5.09
CA ARG A 466 19.40 9.36 -4.74
C ARG A 466 20.59 9.59 -3.80
N ALA A 467 20.77 8.77 -2.77
CA ALA A 467 21.95 8.84 -1.89
C ALA A 467 23.26 8.76 -2.69
N CYS A 468 23.33 7.86 -3.67
CA CYS A 468 24.46 7.76 -4.59
C CYS A 468 24.66 9.04 -5.41
N ARG A 469 23.60 9.60 -6.03
CA ARG A 469 23.67 10.85 -6.81
C ARG A 469 24.20 12.02 -5.97
N LEU A 470 23.68 12.19 -4.75
CA LEU A 470 24.13 13.23 -3.81
C LEU A 470 25.58 13.01 -3.38
N GLY A 471 25.99 11.75 -3.23
CA GLY A 471 27.37 11.38 -2.96
C GLY A 471 28.27 11.41 -4.21
N GLY A 472 27.78 11.83 -5.38
CA GLY A 472 28.54 11.86 -6.64
C GLY A 472 28.86 10.50 -7.25
N LEU A 473 28.22 9.43 -6.75
CA LEU A 473 28.36 8.06 -7.24
C LEU A 473 27.27 7.74 -8.28
N ASN A 474 27.65 7.04 -9.36
CA ASN A 474 26.69 6.60 -10.36
C ASN A 474 25.59 5.72 -9.72
N PRO A 475 24.29 5.96 -9.98
CA PRO A 475 23.19 5.22 -9.34
C PRO A 475 23.18 3.71 -9.56
N TYR A 476 23.84 3.22 -10.61
CA TYR A 476 23.92 1.80 -10.96
C TYR A 476 25.18 1.12 -10.40
N LEU A 477 25.91 1.82 -9.53
CA LEU A 477 26.96 1.26 -8.67
C LEU A 477 26.46 0.92 -7.26
N LEU A 478 25.13 0.85 -7.10
CA LEU A 478 24.41 0.43 -5.91
C LEU A 478 23.95 -1.02 -6.06
N GLU A 479 24.05 -1.83 -5.00
CA GLU A 479 23.29 -3.08 -4.85
C GLU A 479 22.51 -3.05 -3.54
N MET A 480 21.27 -3.53 -3.55
CA MET A 480 20.46 -3.67 -2.34
C MET A 480 20.34 -5.12 -1.91
N VAL A 481 20.44 -5.35 -0.60
CA VAL A 481 20.27 -6.66 0.05
C VAL A 481 19.00 -6.61 0.91
N ASN A 482 18.07 -7.53 0.66
CA ASN A 482 16.73 -7.52 1.29
C ASN A 482 16.71 -8.38 2.57
N LEU A 483 17.21 -7.84 3.67
CA LEU A 483 17.24 -8.50 4.99
C LEU A 483 15.91 -8.44 5.74
N ARG A 484 14.91 -7.70 5.24
CA ARG A 484 13.62 -7.55 5.90
C ARG A 484 12.55 -8.49 5.36
N ASN A 485 12.08 -8.23 4.14
CA ASN A 485 10.95 -8.94 3.56
C ASN A 485 11.30 -10.41 3.27
N GLN A 486 12.56 -10.68 2.91
CA GLN A 486 13.01 -12.00 2.49
C GLN A 486 13.88 -12.70 3.54
N ASP A 487 14.00 -12.16 4.76
CA ASP A 487 14.76 -12.75 5.84
C ASP A 487 14.05 -12.53 7.19
N SER A 488 14.27 -11.39 7.87
CA SER A 488 13.77 -11.17 9.25
C SER A 488 12.27 -11.37 9.43
N TRP A 489 11.42 -10.94 8.49
CA TRP A 489 9.96 -11.08 8.62
C TRP A 489 9.43 -12.49 8.40
N VAL A 490 10.18 -13.36 7.71
CA VAL A 490 9.73 -14.73 7.34
C VAL A 490 10.44 -15.83 8.14
N HIS A 491 11.40 -15.45 9.00
CA HIS A 491 12.27 -16.36 9.75
C HIS A 491 12.39 -16.02 11.24
N LYS A 492 11.34 -15.44 11.83
CA LYS A 492 11.27 -15.19 13.28
C LYS A 492 11.39 -16.49 14.09
N ASP A 493 10.88 -17.59 13.54
CA ASP A 493 10.96 -18.92 14.16
C ASP A 493 12.35 -19.58 14.01
N TYR A 494 13.26 -18.98 13.24
CA TYR A 494 14.59 -19.52 12.88
C TYR A 494 15.72 -18.46 13.02
N PRO A 495 15.89 -17.82 14.19
CA PRO A 495 16.77 -16.66 14.32
C PRO A 495 18.25 -16.97 14.02
N GLU A 496 18.76 -18.13 14.41
CA GLU A 496 20.16 -18.49 14.14
C GLU A 496 20.42 -18.68 12.65
N GLU A 497 19.52 -19.41 11.96
CA GLU A 497 19.62 -19.64 10.53
C GLU A 497 19.30 -18.39 9.71
N ALA A 498 18.45 -17.50 10.21
CA ALA A 498 18.20 -16.18 9.62
C ALA A 498 19.46 -15.32 9.64
N ASN A 499 20.19 -15.27 10.76
CA ASN A 499 21.48 -14.58 10.83
C ASN A 499 22.50 -15.12 9.82
N PHE A 500 22.61 -16.45 9.73
CA PHE A 500 23.46 -17.10 8.74
C PHE A 500 23.05 -16.78 7.29
N LYS A 501 21.75 -16.77 7.02
CA LYS A 501 21.20 -16.35 5.73
C LYS A 501 21.50 -14.88 5.42
N GLY A 502 21.36 -13.98 6.40
CA GLY A 502 21.69 -12.57 6.26
C GLY A 502 23.14 -12.34 5.86
N HIS A 503 24.09 -13.06 6.47
CA HIS A 503 25.50 -13.02 6.08
C HIS A 503 25.72 -13.47 4.62
N ASP A 504 25.12 -14.60 4.21
CA ASP A 504 25.20 -15.05 2.81
C ASP A 504 24.65 -13.98 1.85
N MET A 505 23.52 -13.36 2.19
CA MET A 505 22.87 -12.36 1.36
C MET A 505 23.70 -11.07 1.25
N ILE A 506 24.36 -10.64 2.33
CA ILE A 506 25.30 -9.52 2.31
C ILE A 506 26.49 -9.86 1.39
N ARG A 507 27.08 -11.05 1.54
CA ARG A 507 28.19 -11.51 0.68
C ARG A 507 27.80 -11.54 -0.79
N MET A 508 26.61 -12.05 -1.11
CA MET A 508 26.06 -12.04 -2.47
C MET A 508 25.91 -10.61 -3.02
N GLY A 509 25.46 -9.66 -2.21
CA GLY A 509 25.34 -8.25 -2.60
C GLY A 509 26.70 -7.61 -2.86
N VAL A 510 27.67 -7.82 -1.97
CA VAL A 510 29.03 -7.31 -2.08
C VAL A 510 29.74 -7.85 -3.33
N ASP A 511 29.67 -9.16 -3.58
CA ASP A 511 30.35 -9.77 -4.72
C ASP A 511 29.73 -9.37 -6.07
N LYS A 512 28.41 -9.14 -6.12
CA LYS A 512 27.80 -8.49 -7.29
C LYS A 512 28.25 -7.04 -7.44
N ALA A 513 28.29 -6.29 -6.34
CA ALA A 513 28.66 -4.88 -6.33
C ALA A 513 30.07 -4.64 -6.89
N ARG A 514 31.05 -5.53 -6.59
CA ARG A 514 32.40 -5.49 -7.18
C ARG A 514 32.40 -5.41 -8.71
N LEU A 515 31.42 -6.07 -9.33
CA LEU A 515 31.31 -6.21 -10.79
C LEU A 515 30.34 -5.21 -11.43
N LEU A 516 29.71 -4.33 -10.65
CA LEU A 516 28.88 -3.27 -11.20
C LEU A 516 29.74 -2.28 -11.99
N GLN A 517 29.13 -1.68 -13.01
CA GLN A 517 29.75 -0.69 -13.88
C GLN A 517 28.85 0.55 -13.93
N PRO A 518 29.42 1.76 -14.07
CA PRO A 518 28.61 2.97 -14.21
C PRO A 518 27.77 2.88 -15.48
N LEU A 519 26.48 3.21 -15.38
CA LEU A 519 25.57 3.21 -16.53
C LEU A 519 25.02 4.61 -16.80
N GLU A 520 24.90 4.95 -18.07
CA GLU A 520 24.32 6.23 -18.52
C GLU A 520 22.82 6.11 -18.61
N ILE A 521 22.09 6.98 -17.93
CA ILE A 521 20.62 6.98 -17.94
C ILE A 521 20.14 7.50 -19.30
N GLY A 522 19.42 6.65 -20.04
CA GLY A 522 18.77 7.05 -21.28
C GLY A 522 17.57 7.96 -21.01
N ARG A 523 17.20 8.81 -21.98
CA ARG A 523 15.95 9.59 -21.95
C ARG A 523 15.06 9.13 -23.10
N ALA A 524 13.78 8.90 -22.81
CA ALA A 524 12.76 8.58 -23.82
C ALA A 524 11.73 9.71 -23.89
N PRO A 525 11.26 10.10 -25.09
CA PRO A 525 10.21 11.10 -25.22
C PRO A 525 8.89 10.59 -24.62
N VAL A 526 8.10 11.52 -24.11
CA VAL A 526 6.73 11.26 -23.63
C VAL A 526 5.76 11.81 -24.66
N THR A 527 4.71 11.06 -24.97
CA THR A 527 3.53 11.52 -25.69
C THR A 527 2.61 12.24 -24.70
N GLN A 528 2.41 13.55 -24.83
CA GLN A 528 1.58 14.38 -23.92
C GLN A 528 0.07 14.20 -24.16
N LYS A 529 -0.37 12.95 -24.30
CA LYS A 529 -1.77 12.55 -24.47
C LYS A 529 -2.17 11.48 -23.47
N ALA A 530 -3.41 11.50 -23.01
CA ALA A 530 -3.96 10.49 -22.12
C ALA A 530 -5.01 9.62 -22.82
N LEU A 531 -5.03 8.33 -22.48
CA LEU A 531 -6.10 7.40 -22.85
C LEU A 531 -6.86 6.96 -21.60
N VAL A 532 -8.15 7.24 -21.54
CA VAL A 532 -9.06 6.80 -20.49
C VAL A 532 -9.99 5.73 -21.07
N VAL A 533 -10.05 4.56 -20.44
CA VAL A 533 -10.82 3.41 -20.93
C VAL A 533 -11.98 3.15 -19.97
N GLY A 534 -13.20 3.47 -20.39
CA GLY A 534 -14.47 3.31 -19.67
C GLY A 534 -15.07 4.64 -19.23
N GLY A 535 -16.23 5.01 -19.77
CA GLY A 535 -16.97 6.26 -19.59
C GLY A 535 -17.97 6.29 -18.43
N GLY A 536 -17.69 5.54 -17.35
CA GLY A 536 -18.39 5.69 -16.08
C GLY A 536 -18.02 6.99 -15.34
N ILE A 537 -18.55 7.17 -14.13
CA ILE A 537 -18.28 8.37 -13.30
C ILE A 537 -16.78 8.62 -13.08
N ALA A 538 -16.01 7.54 -12.87
CA ALA A 538 -14.56 7.61 -12.69
C ALA A 538 -13.85 8.04 -13.99
N GLY A 539 -14.24 7.49 -15.14
CA GLY A 539 -13.61 7.83 -16.42
C GLY A 539 -13.91 9.24 -16.88
N MET A 540 -15.16 9.68 -16.77
CA MET A 540 -15.53 11.07 -17.08
C MET A 540 -14.76 12.06 -16.20
N THR A 541 -14.65 11.77 -14.90
CA THR A 541 -13.90 12.62 -13.95
C THR A 541 -12.41 12.67 -14.30
N ALA A 542 -11.77 11.52 -14.53
CA ALA A 542 -10.35 11.47 -14.87
C ALA A 542 -10.06 12.17 -16.21
N ALA A 543 -10.91 11.94 -17.22
CA ALA A 543 -10.74 12.51 -18.54
C ALA A 543 -10.90 14.04 -18.54
N ALA A 544 -11.97 14.54 -17.90
CA ALA A 544 -12.22 15.97 -17.78
C ALA A 544 -11.10 16.68 -17.02
N ASN A 545 -10.62 16.12 -15.91
CA ASN A 545 -9.54 16.73 -15.13
C ASN A 545 -8.20 16.75 -15.89
N LEU A 546 -7.84 15.68 -16.61
CA LEU A 546 -6.64 15.66 -17.46
C LEU A 546 -6.71 16.70 -18.59
N ALA A 547 -7.88 16.86 -19.21
CA ALA A 547 -8.11 17.89 -20.21
C ALA A 547 -8.03 19.31 -19.63
N GLN A 548 -8.60 19.56 -18.44
CA GLN A 548 -8.47 20.84 -17.72
C GLN A 548 -7.01 21.18 -17.38
N GLN A 549 -6.18 20.17 -17.10
CA GLN A 549 -4.75 20.35 -16.89
C GLN A 549 -3.97 20.65 -18.18
N GLY A 550 -4.61 20.62 -19.34
CA GLY A 550 -4.02 20.96 -20.65
C GLY A 550 -3.54 19.76 -21.47
N TYR A 551 -3.92 18.53 -21.13
CA TYR A 551 -3.53 17.33 -21.89
C TYR A 551 -4.63 16.89 -22.85
N GLU A 552 -4.25 16.62 -24.09
CA GLU A 552 -5.16 15.98 -25.04
C GLU A 552 -5.57 14.60 -24.50
N THR A 553 -6.87 14.38 -24.36
CA THR A 553 -7.39 13.21 -23.65
C THR A 553 -8.47 12.53 -24.46
N HIS A 554 -8.31 11.23 -24.66
CA HIS A 554 -9.28 10.36 -25.31
C HIS A 554 -10.02 9.52 -24.26
N LEU A 555 -11.35 9.50 -24.33
CA LEU A 555 -12.22 8.68 -23.48
C LEU A 555 -12.93 7.64 -24.35
N VAL A 556 -12.60 6.36 -24.16
CA VAL A 556 -13.21 5.24 -24.90
C VAL A 556 -14.29 4.60 -24.06
N GLU A 557 -15.52 4.53 -24.58
CA GLU A 557 -16.68 3.89 -23.95
C GLU A 557 -17.30 2.87 -24.91
N LYS A 558 -17.52 1.66 -24.39
CA LYS A 558 -18.03 0.53 -25.17
C LYS A 558 -19.51 0.68 -25.51
N GLU A 559 -20.28 1.38 -24.67
CA GLU A 559 -21.70 1.64 -24.88
C GLU A 559 -21.91 2.94 -25.69
N GLU A 560 -23.12 3.14 -26.23
CA GLU A 560 -23.51 4.36 -26.97
C GLU A 560 -23.69 5.59 -26.06
N GLU A 561 -23.60 5.42 -24.74
CA GLU A 561 -23.85 6.47 -23.78
C GLU A 561 -22.89 6.38 -22.59
N LEU A 562 -22.47 7.53 -22.07
CA LEU A 562 -21.70 7.66 -20.83
C LEU A 562 -22.57 7.44 -19.57
N GLY A 563 -21.90 7.19 -18.44
CA GLY A 563 -22.52 7.11 -17.10
C GLY A 563 -22.36 5.75 -16.41
N GLY A 564 -22.10 4.68 -17.15
CA GLY A 564 -21.82 3.35 -16.58
C GLY A 564 -22.92 2.83 -15.64
N MET A 565 -22.51 2.25 -14.50
CA MET A 565 -23.44 1.68 -13.50
C MET A 565 -24.29 2.73 -12.79
N LEU A 566 -23.86 4.00 -12.76
CA LEU A 566 -24.59 5.08 -12.10
C LEU A 566 -25.99 5.28 -12.70
N ARG A 567 -26.19 4.94 -13.99
CA ARG A 567 -27.50 4.94 -14.66
C ARG A 567 -28.53 3.97 -14.05
N ARG A 568 -28.08 3.01 -13.24
CA ARG A 568 -28.93 2.03 -12.55
C ARG A 568 -29.28 2.47 -11.13
N LEU A 569 -28.81 3.63 -10.70
CA LEU A 569 -29.13 4.21 -9.41
C LEU A 569 -30.11 5.36 -9.62
N GLU A 570 -31.03 5.54 -8.69
CA GLU A 570 -31.91 6.72 -8.68
C GLU A 570 -31.18 7.87 -7.99
N ARG A 571 -30.64 7.62 -6.79
CA ARG A 571 -29.99 8.60 -5.92
C ARG A 571 -28.82 7.99 -5.18
N LEU A 572 -27.83 8.82 -4.84
CA LEU A 572 -26.70 8.44 -4.00
C LEU A 572 -27.09 8.52 -2.52
N SER A 573 -27.12 7.39 -1.82
CA SER A 573 -27.33 7.34 -0.37
C SER A 573 -26.00 7.58 0.39
N PRO A 574 -26.01 8.19 1.59
CA PRO A 574 -27.18 8.56 2.41
C PRO A 574 -27.87 9.88 2.02
N ALA A 575 -27.15 10.96 1.72
CA ALA A 575 -27.73 12.28 1.43
C ALA A 575 -27.46 12.85 0.03
N GLY A 576 -26.63 12.17 -0.78
CA GLY A 576 -26.11 12.68 -2.05
C GLY A 576 -27.13 12.95 -3.16
N PRO A 577 -26.66 13.49 -4.31
CA PRO A 577 -27.52 13.95 -5.40
C PRO A 577 -28.21 12.79 -6.13
N ASP A 578 -29.19 13.13 -6.95
CA ASP A 578 -29.77 12.20 -7.91
C ASP A 578 -28.70 11.76 -8.92
N ALA A 579 -28.68 10.47 -9.24
CA ALA A 579 -27.64 9.88 -10.05
C ALA A 579 -27.64 10.44 -11.49
N SER A 580 -28.83 10.76 -12.03
CA SER A 580 -28.99 11.40 -13.32
C SER A 580 -28.35 12.79 -13.36
N ASP A 581 -28.52 13.57 -12.30
CA ASP A 581 -28.02 14.95 -12.25
C ASP A 581 -26.49 14.95 -12.24
N LEU A 582 -25.88 14.07 -11.45
CA LEU A 582 -24.43 13.90 -11.43
C LEU A 582 -23.86 13.41 -12.78
N ILE A 583 -24.56 12.51 -13.49
CA ILE A 583 -24.16 12.07 -14.83
C ILE A 583 -24.18 13.25 -15.80
N GLU A 584 -25.26 14.03 -15.82
CA GLU A 584 -25.41 15.15 -16.74
C GLU A 584 -24.42 16.28 -16.44
N GLU A 585 -24.12 16.53 -15.16
CA GLU A 585 -23.07 17.46 -14.77
C GLU A 585 -21.69 17.03 -15.29
N LYS A 586 -21.34 15.75 -15.14
CA LYS A 586 -20.06 15.23 -15.60
C LYS A 586 -19.94 15.14 -17.11
N LYS A 587 -21.03 14.87 -17.83
CA LYS A 587 -21.07 14.98 -19.29
C LYS A 587 -20.77 16.41 -19.75
N LYS A 588 -21.40 17.41 -19.13
CA LYS A 588 -21.11 18.83 -19.41
C LYS A 588 -19.65 19.18 -19.12
N GLU A 589 -19.06 18.62 -18.07
CA GLU A 589 -17.63 18.81 -17.76
C GLU A 589 -16.73 18.23 -18.85
N VAL A 590 -17.01 17.01 -19.32
CA VAL A 590 -16.29 16.35 -20.43
C VAL A 590 -16.41 17.16 -21.72
N GLU A 591 -17.62 17.64 -22.05
CA GLU A 591 -17.85 18.48 -23.24
C GLU A 591 -17.12 19.83 -23.17
N LYS A 592 -17.22 20.52 -22.03
CA LYS A 592 -16.60 21.84 -21.82
C LYS A 592 -15.08 21.79 -21.93
N THR A 593 -14.48 20.68 -21.55
CA THR A 593 -13.02 20.50 -21.46
C THR A 593 -12.39 20.02 -22.77
N GLY A 594 -13.21 19.65 -23.77
CA GLY A 594 -12.72 19.24 -25.09
C GLY A 594 -12.16 17.82 -25.15
N VAL A 595 -12.59 16.93 -24.24
CA VAL A 595 -12.23 15.50 -24.27
C VAL A 595 -12.73 14.86 -25.57
N HIS A 596 -11.88 14.05 -26.22
CA HIS A 596 -12.27 13.26 -27.39
C HIS A 596 -13.00 11.99 -26.94
N VAL A 597 -14.33 11.98 -27.06
CA VAL A 597 -15.17 10.85 -26.63
C VAL A 597 -15.43 9.88 -27.80
N HIS A 598 -15.09 8.61 -27.59
CA HIS A 598 -15.31 7.51 -28.53
C HIS A 598 -16.37 6.57 -27.96
N LEU A 599 -17.61 6.70 -28.43
CA LEU A 599 -18.76 5.89 -28.00
C LEU A 599 -18.91 4.63 -28.86
N GLY A 600 -19.59 3.60 -28.34
CA GLY A 600 -19.84 2.35 -29.07
C GLY A 600 -18.56 1.61 -29.49
N THR A 601 -17.44 1.89 -28.82
CA THR A 601 -16.10 1.53 -29.29
C THR A 601 -15.26 0.92 -28.16
N GLU A 602 -14.48 -0.10 -28.48
CA GLU A 602 -13.56 -0.75 -27.53
C GLU A 602 -12.12 -0.63 -27.99
N VAL A 603 -11.17 -0.79 -27.06
CA VAL A 603 -9.76 -0.95 -27.39
C VAL A 603 -9.51 -2.39 -27.82
N GLU A 604 -9.31 -2.60 -29.13
CA GLU A 604 -9.07 -3.92 -29.72
C GLU A 604 -7.64 -4.39 -29.41
N LEU A 605 -6.66 -3.54 -29.66
CA LEU A 605 -5.23 -3.84 -29.47
C LEU A 605 -4.55 -2.69 -28.74
N ILE A 606 -3.74 -2.99 -27.73
CA ILE A 606 -2.92 -2.00 -27.05
C ILE A 606 -1.53 -2.53 -26.75
N SER A 607 -0.52 -1.67 -26.94
CA SER A 607 0.87 -2.01 -26.68
C SER A 607 1.69 -0.75 -26.38
N GLY A 608 2.92 -0.94 -25.92
CA GLY A 608 3.87 0.13 -25.67
C GLY A 608 4.42 0.09 -24.24
N VAL A 609 5.04 1.19 -23.85
CA VAL A 609 5.64 1.39 -22.53
C VAL A 609 5.25 2.75 -22.00
N VAL A 610 5.48 2.99 -20.70
CA VAL A 610 5.28 4.30 -20.08
C VAL A 610 5.83 5.44 -20.95
N GLY A 611 5.01 6.47 -21.17
CA GLY A 611 5.35 7.60 -22.03
C GLY A 611 5.08 7.38 -23.53
N SER A 612 4.88 6.15 -24.00
CA SER A 612 4.66 5.85 -25.42
C SER A 612 3.83 4.55 -25.61
N PHE A 613 2.51 4.69 -25.53
CA PHE A 613 1.52 3.66 -25.81
C PHE A 613 0.83 3.91 -27.15
N SER A 614 0.50 2.82 -27.83
CA SER A 614 -0.29 2.78 -29.06
C SER A 614 -1.51 1.90 -28.84
N ALA A 615 -2.70 2.42 -29.10
CA ALA A 615 -3.96 1.72 -28.99
C ALA A 615 -4.70 1.75 -30.33
N ARG A 616 -5.29 0.63 -30.75
CA ARG A 616 -6.18 0.53 -31.90
C ARG A 616 -7.60 0.25 -31.41
N LEU A 617 -8.54 1.05 -31.85
CA LEU A 617 -9.96 0.95 -31.52
C LEU A 617 -10.69 0.02 -32.49
N THR A 618 -11.87 -0.47 -32.09
CA THR A 618 -12.69 -1.39 -32.90
C THR A 618 -13.26 -0.77 -34.19
N ASP A 619 -13.33 0.55 -34.28
CA ASP A 619 -13.71 1.29 -35.49
C ASP A 619 -12.52 1.52 -36.45
N GLY A 620 -11.32 1.09 -36.07
CA GLY A 620 -10.08 1.18 -36.84
C GLY A 620 -9.22 2.41 -36.53
N GLU A 621 -9.63 3.30 -35.63
CA GLU A 621 -8.82 4.46 -35.24
C GLU A 621 -7.57 4.02 -34.43
N GLU A 622 -6.43 4.67 -34.68
CA GLU A 622 -5.19 4.46 -33.94
C GLU A 622 -4.84 5.67 -33.08
N LEU A 623 -4.73 5.45 -31.78
CA LEU A 623 -4.44 6.47 -30.77
C LEU A 623 -3.04 6.29 -30.19
N GLN A 624 -2.40 7.41 -29.85
CA GLN A 624 -1.15 7.45 -29.10
C GLN A 624 -1.38 8.08 -27.73
N ALA A 625 -0.77 7.54 -26.69
CA ALA A 625 -0.89 8.04 -25.32
C ALA A 625 0.42 7.89 -24.55
N GLY A 626 0.73 8.81 -23.64
CA GLY A 626 1.83 8.68 -22.69
C GLY A 626 1.43 8.01 -21.38
N ALA A 627 0.14 8.07 -21.04
CA ALA A 627 -0.45 7.50 -19.83
C ALA A 627 -1.83 6.90 -20.13
N ILE A 628 -2.17 5.83 -19.41
CA ILE A 628 -3.45 5.12 -19.54
C ILE A 628 -4.16 5.11 -18.19
N VAL A 629 -5.44 5.46 -18.15
CA VAL A 629 -6.31 5.33 -16.98
C VAL A 629 -7.38 4.28 -17.28
N LEU A 630 -7.39 3.20 -16.51
CA LEU A 630 -8.40 2.14 -16.60
C LEU A 630 -9.56 2.46 -15.66
N SER A 631 -10.76 2.58 -16.21
CA SER A 631 -12.01 2.94 -15.52
C SER A 631 -13.22 2.15 -16.01
N MET A 632 -13.00 0.93 -16.52
CA MET A 632 -14.05 0.04 -17.06
C MET A 632 -15.10 -0.38 -16.01
N GLY A 633 -14.82 -0.17 -14.73
CA GLY A 633 -15.73 -0.44 -13.64
C GLY A 633 -15.85 -1.93 -13.30
N ALA A 634 -17.00 -2.29 -12.73
CA ALA A 634 -17.34 -3.63 -12.30
C ALA A 634 -18.77 -3.96 -12.72
N ARG A 635 -19.12 -5.25 -12.76
CA ARG A 635 -20.47 -5.69 -13.06
C ARG A 635 -21.21 -6.11 -11.78
N PRO A 636 -22.52 -5.84 -11.64
CA PRO A 636 -23.30 -6.40 -10.54
C PRO A 636 -23.26 -7.93 -10.59
N TYR A 637 -23.21 -8.56 -9.42
CA TYR A 637 -23.40 -10.00 -9.29
C TYR A 637 -24.77 -10.38 -9.84
N GLN A 638 -24.84 -11.49 -10.57
CA GLN A 638 -26.07 -12.07 -11.07
C GLN A 638 -26.44 -13.26 -10.19
N PRO A 639 -27.44 -13.12 -9.29
CA PRO A 639 -27.82 -14.18 -8.38
C PRO A 639 -28.30 -15.43 -9.13
N THR A 640 -28.00 -16.59 -8.56
CA THR A 640 -28.54 -17.89 -9.00
C THR A 640 -29.42 -18.54 -7.93
N GLU A 641 -29.29 -18.03 -6.72
CA GLU A 641 -30.02 -18.37 -5.51
C GLU A 641 -31.39 -17.66 -5.43
N PHE A 642 -32.17 -18.02 -4.41
CA PHE A 642 -33.48 -17.42 -4.08
C PHE A 642 -34.51 -17.37 -5.22
N LYS A 643 -34.39 -18.24 -6.24
CA LYS A 643 -35.27 -18.26 -7.43
C LYS A 643 -35.24 -16.94 -8.23
N TYR A 644 -34.14 -16.19 -8.19
CA TYR A 644 -33.95 -15.01 -9.02
C TYR A 644 -34.08 -15.36 -10.51
N GLY A 645 -34.80 -14.53 -11.27
CA GLY A 645 -35.17 -14.77 -12.68
C GLY A 645 -36.27 -15.83 -12.91
N GLN A 646 -36.70 -16.54 -11.86
CA GLN A 646 -37.77 -17.55 -11.94
C GLN A 646 -39.06 -17.09 -11.24
N ASP A 647 -38.95 -16.38 -10.12
CA ASP A 647 -40.07 -15.78 -9.40
C ASP A 647 -40.08 -14.26 -9.62
N PRO A 648 -41.14 -13.66 -10.19
CA PRO A 648 -41.20 -12.22 -10.47
C PRO A 648 -41.19 -11.35 -9.20
N ARG A 649 -41.38 -11.93 -8.01
CA ARG A 649 -41.28 -11.23 -6.72
C ARG A 649 -39.84 -11.06 -6.24
N VAL A 650 -38.85 -11.61 -6.93
CA VAL A 650 -37.45 -11.57 -6.53
C VAL A 650 -36.69 -10.64 -7.47
N VAL A 651 -36.20 -9.53 -6.92
CA VAL A 651 -35.51 -8.47 -7.66
C VAL A 651 -34.18 -8.13 -6.99
N THR A 652 -33.27 -7.52 -7.72
CA THR A 652 -32.06 -6.92 -7.14
C THR A 652 -32.34 -5.51 -6.62
N ASN A 653 -31.49 -5.02 -5.72
CA ASN A 653 -31.57 -3.64 -5.25
C ASN A 653 -31.36 -2.60 -6.38
N LEU A 654 -30.68 -2.97 -7.47
CA LEU A 654 -30.52 -2.12 -8.66
C LEU A 654 -31.80 -2.10 -9.53
N GLU A 655 -32.51 -3.22 -9.65
CA GLU A 655 -33.80 -3.26 -10.35
C GLU A 655 -34.89 -2.51 -9.56
N LEU A 656 -34.86 -2.60 -8.23
CA LEU A 656 -35.76 -1.85 -7.35
C LEU A 656 -35.66 -0.34 -7.58
N ALA A 657 -34.47 0.19 -7.85
CA ALA A 657 -34.26 1.61 -8.13
C ALA A 657 -35.10 2.08 -9.33
N SER A 658 -35.22 1.25 -10.37
CA SER A 658 -36.04 1.54 -11.56
C SER A 658 -37.55 1.36 -11.33
N MET A 659 -37.97 0.73 -10.23
CA MET A 659 -39.38 0.54 -9.88
C MET A 659 -39.94 1.64 -8.98
N THR A 660 -39.07 2.50 -8.45
CA THR A 660 -39.47 3.56 -7.50
C THR A 660 -40.10 4.73 -8.27
N PRO A 661 -41.22 5.33 -7.80
CA PRO A 661 -41.88 5.13 -6.50
C PRO A 661 -42.88 3.97 -6.43
N ASP A 662 -43.29 3.40 -7.57
CA ASP A 662 -44.40 2.44 -7.67
C ASP A 662 -43.97 0.98 -7.40
N VAL A 663 -43.46 0.73 -6.19
CA VAL A 663 -43.01 -0.60 -5.78
C VAL A 663 -44.20 -1.49 -5.36
N PRO A 664 -44.38 -2.69 -5.95
CA PRO A 664 -45.50 -3.58 -5.66
C PRO A 664 -45.37 -4.26 -4.29
N GLY A 665 -46.50 -4.64 -3.71
CA GLY A 665 -46.58 -5.33 -2.41
C GLY A 665 -46.55 -4.40 -1.19
N GLU A 666 -46.92 -4.93 -0.03
CA GLU A 666 -46.90 -4.22 1.25
C GLU A 666 -45.67 -4.62 2.08
N HIS A 667 -45.31 -5.91 2.04
CA HIS A 667 -44.22 -6.51 2.79
C HIS A 667 -42.97 -6.68 1.92
N ILE A 668 -41.95 -5.86 2.18
CA ILE A 668 -40.69 -5.86 1.42
C ILE A 668 -39.57 -6.38 2.32
N THR A 669 -38.85 -7.39 1.86
CA THR A 669 -37.73 -7.99 2.61
C THR A 669 -36.45 -7.87 1.80
N PHE A 670 -35.40 -7.29 2.38
CA PHE A 670 -34.07 -7.21 1.80
C PHE A 670 -33.20 -8.35 2.33
N ILE A 671 -32.35 -8.93 1.47
CA ILE A 671 -31.25 -9.81 1.86
C ILE A 671 -29.94 -9.10 1.51
N SER A 672 -29.07 -8.91 2.50
CA SER A 672 -27.74 -8.34 2.29
C SER A 672 -26.68 -9.40 1.94
N CYS A 673 -25.55 -8.93 1.39
CA CYS A 673 -24.35 -9.74 1.07
C CYS A 673 -24.55 -10.82 0.00
N VAL A 674 -25.52 -10.66 -0.90
CA VAL A 674 -25.76 -11.61 -2.00
C VAL A 674 -24.62 -11.51 -3.02
N GLY A 675 -23.82 -12.58 -3.16
CA GLY A 675 -22.61 -12.59 -4.00
C GLY A 675 -21.43 -11.79 -3.44
N SER A 676 -21.36 -11.55 -2.13
CA SER A 676 -20.24 -10.86 -1.46
C SER A 676 -19.92 -11.49 -0.11
N ARG A 677 -18.72 -11.18 0.40
CA ARG A 677 -18.15 -11.73 1.64
C ARG A 677 -18.23 -13.26 1.72
N ASN A 678 -17.74 -13.89 0.66
CA ASN A 678 -17.57 -15.34 0.51
C ASN A 678 -16.07 -15.66 0.30
N ASP A 679 -15.74 -16.93 0.06
CA ASP A 679 -14.36 -17.43 -0.11
C ASP A 679 -13.55 -16.72 -1.22
N LYS A 680 -14.21 -16.04 -2.17
CA LYS A 680 -13.58 -15.39 -3.32
C LYS A 680 -13.61 -13.87 -3.26
N VAL A 681 -14.73 -13.28 -2.83
CA VAL A 681 -14.96 -11.82 -2.92
C VAL A 681 -15.34 -11.27 -1.55
N GLY A 682 -14.67 -10.18 -1.16
CA GLY A 682 -14.94 -9.47 0.09
C GLY A 682 -16.23 -8.63 0.07
N CYS A 683 -16.29 -7.63 0.94
CA CYS A 683 -17.40 -6.67 1.01
C CYS A 683 -17.59 -5.87 -0.28
N CYS A 684 -18.84 -5.67 -0.70
CA CYS A 684 -19.16 -4.81 -1.84
C CYS A 684 -19.16 -3.31 -1.52
N ARG A 685 -18.97 -2.91 -0.25
CA ARG A 685 -18.80 -1.53 0.26
C ARG A 685 -20.03 -0.62 0.14
N TYR A 686 -20.72 -0.58 -1.01
CA TYR A 686 -21.91 0.26 -1.22
C TYR A 686 -23.22 -0.37 -0.68
N GLY A 687 -23.27 -1.70 -0.58
CA GLY A 687 -24.52 -2.45 -0.45
C GLY A 687 -25.33 -2.09 0.80
N CYS A 688 -24.69 -2.00 1.98
CA CYS A 688 -25.41 -1.67 3.23
C CYS A 688 -26.04 -0.28 3.18
N THR A 689 -25.28 0.73 2.75
CA THR A 689 -25.76 2.11 2.66
C THR A 689 -26.90 2.24 1.64
N ALA A 690 -26.75 1.67 0.45
CA ALA A 690 -27.79 1.71 -0.58
C ALA A 690 -29.08 0.98 -0.12
N MET A 691 -28.93 -0.22 0.47
CA MET A 691 -30.05 -1.00 0.99
C MET A 691 -30.83 -0.24 2.07
N ILE A 692 -30.13 0.39 3.02
CA ILE A 692 -30.77 1.11 4.12
C ILE A 692 -31.47 2.38 3.60
N GLY A 693 -30.86 3.12 2.68
CA GLY A 693 -31.49 4.28 2.04
C GLY A 693 -32.79 3.91 1.31
N GLN A 694 -32.76 2.83 0.53
CA GLN A 694 -33.96 2.28 -0.13
C GLN A 694 -35.00 1.80 0.87
N ALA A 695 -34.58 1.11 1.93
CA ALA A 695 -35.47 0.62 2.97
C ALA A 695 -36.18 1.75 3.71
N LEU A 696 -35.45 2.83 4.06
CA LEU A 696 -36.00 4.02 4.70
C LEU A 696 -37.01 4.74 3.78
N LYS A 697 -36.68 4.89 2.49
CA LYS A 697 -37.59 5.49 1.50
C LYS A 697 -38.90 4.70 1.38
N LEU A 698 -38.81 3.38 1.25
CA LEU A 698 -39.99 2.50 1.20
C LEU A 698 -40.79 2.54 2.50
N ARG A 699 -40.11 2.62 3.64
CA ARG A 699 -40.77 2.74 4.94
C ARG A 699 -41.58 4.02 5.04
N ARG A 700 -41.02 5.15 4.60
CA ARG A 700 -41.69 6.45 4.51
C ARG A 700 -42.85 6.46 3.51
N ALA A 701 -42.79 5.62 2.48
CA ALA A 701 -43.90 5.36 1.56
C ALA A 701 -44.99 4.43 2.15
N GLY A 702 -44.92 4.08 3.44
CA GLY A 702 -45.94 3.30 4.14
C GLY A 702 -45.77 1.78 4.02
N LYS A 703 -44.66 1.29 3.44
CA LYS A 703 -44.40 -0.15 3.32
C LYS A 703 -43.91 -0.75 4.65
N LYS A 704 -44.05 -2.07 4.81
CA LYS A 704 -43.49 -2.84 5.92
C LYS A 704 -42.17 -3.45 5.47
N VAL A 705 -41.06 -2.86 5.92
CA VAL A 705 -39.73 -3.17 5.42
C VAL A 705 -38.92 -3.96 6.43
N ARG A 706 -38.24 -5.01 5.95
CA ARG A 706 -37.40 -5.90 6.75
C ARG A 706 -36.06 -6.08 6.05
N VAL A 707 -35.00 -6.21 6.84
CA VAL A 707 -33.63 -6.37 6.37
C VAL A 707 -33.02 -7.59 7.04
N LEU A 708 -32.58 -8.56 6.24
CA LEU A 708 -31.85 -9.74 6.68
C LEU A 708 -30.36 -9.50 6.44
N TYR A 709 -29.57 -9.50 7.51
CA TYR A 709 -28.18 -9.06 7.45
C TYR A 709 -27.20 -9.89 8.26
N ARG A 710 -25.92 -9.72 7.92
CA ARG A 710 -24.79 -10.28 8.67
C ARG A 710 -24.18 -9.28 9.65
N ASP A 711 -23.65 -8.19 9.09
CA ASP A 711 -23.15 -7.01 9.79
C ASP A 711 -23.64 -5.76 9.06
N ILE A 712 -23.95 -4.68 9.78
CA ILE A 712 -24.26 -3.39 9.16
C ILE A 712 -22.98 -2.56 9.03
N ARG A 713 -22.55 -2.36 7.78
CA ARG A 713 -21.33 -1.60 7.42
C ARG A 713 -21.64 -0.20 6.88
N THR A 714 -22.30 0.63 7.67
CA THR A 714 -22.59 2.04 7.37
C THR A 714 -21.48 2.97 7.86
N PHE A 715 -20.33 2.94 7.17
CA PHE A 715 -19.11 3.65 7.59
C PHE A 715 -18.92 5.03 6.95
N GLY A 716 -19.69 5.37 5.91
CA GLY A 716 -19.64 6.68 5.26
C GLY A 716 -20.20 7.78 6.15
N ARG A 717 -19.91 9.03 5.79
CA ARG A 717 -20.52 10.21 6.41
C ARG A 717 -22.05 10.11 6.35
N GLU A 718 -22.73 10.45 7.46
CA GLU A 718 -24.19 10.39 7.63
C GLU A 718 -24.82 8.97 7.49
N ALA A 719 -24.01 7.94 7.23
CA ALA A 719 -24.54 6.60 6.98
C ALA A 719 -25.01 5.90 8.26
N GLU A 720 -24.34 6.15 9.39
CA GLU A 720 -24.74 5.58 10.69
C GLU A 720 -26.03 6.23 11.21
N GLU A 721 -26.14 7.54 11.02
CA GLU A 721 -27.30 8.34 11.36
C GLU A 721 -28.51 7.89 10.54
N MET A 722 -28.32 7.62 9.24
CA MET A 722 -29.36 7.05 8.37
C MET A 722 -29.78 5.65 8.85
N TYR A 723 -28.85 4.80 9.29
CA TYR A 723 -29.17 3.49 9.86
C TYR A 723 -30.00 3.62 11.14
N GLU A 724 -29.59 4.51 12.04
CA GLU A 724 -30.33 4.83 13.25
C GLU A 724 -31.73 5.37 12.96
N GLU A 725 -31.86 6.23 11.95
CA GLU A 725 -33.14 6.78 11.51
C GLU A 725 -34.06 5.68 10.96
N ALA A 726 -33.53 4.76 10.14
CA ALA A 726 -34.28 3.61 9.63
C ALA A 726 -34.85 2.73 10.76
N LEU A 727 -34.06 2.50 11.82
CA LEU A 727 -34.53 1.79 13.02
C LEU A 727 -35.69 2.54 13.70
N ARG A 728 -35.57 3.87 13.87
CA ARG A 728 -36.61 4.69 14.51
C ARG A 728 -37.91 4.75 13.71
N GLU A 729 -37.81 4.78 12.39
CA GLU A 729 -38.96 4.77 11.46
C GLU A 729 -39.62 3.38 11.36
N GLY A 730 -39.00 2.35 11.96
CA GLY A 730 -39.56 1.01 12.10
C GLY A 730 -39.21 0.04 10.97
N VAL A 731 -38.08 0.24 10.28
CA VAL A 731 -37.45 -0.82 9.49
C VAL A 731 -36.97 -1.92 10.45
N GLN A 732 -37.33 -3.17 10.19
CA GLN A 732 -36.96 -4.30 11.05
C GLN A 732 -35.67 -4.94 10.55
N PHE A 733 -34.75 -5.29 11.45
CA PHE A 733 -33.46 -5.90 11.11
C PHE A 733 -33.34 -7.26 11.80
N PHE A 734 -33.02 -8.31 11.05
CA PHE A 734 -32.83 -9.67 11.53
C PHE A 734 -31.45 -10.17 11.12
N ARG A 735 -30.71 -10.76 12.05
CA ARG A 735 -29.33 -11.17 11.81
C ARG A 735 -29.27 -12.67 11.53
N TYR A 736 -28.58 -13.06 10.47
CA TYR A 736 -28.26 -14.47 10.21
C TYR A 736 -26.81 -14.80 10.60
N GLU A 737 -26.54 -16.10 10.76
CA GLU A 737 -25.23 -16.69 11.08
C GLU A 737 -24.05 -16.02 10.33
N PRO A 738 -23.15 -15.33 11.05
CA PRO A 738 -22.04 -14.59 10.43
C PRO A 738 -21.07 -15.43 9.62
N ASP A 739 -20.85 -16.69 9.98
CA ASP A 739 -19.87 -17.53 9.29
C ASP A 739 -20.42 -18.21 8.04
N SER A 740 -21.64 -17.85 7.64
CA SER A 740 -22.31 -18.41 6.47
C SER A 740 -22.63 -17.37 5.39
N THR A 741 -22.82 -17.86 4.17
CA THR A 741 -23.38 -17.09 3.07
C THR A 741 -24.91 -17.12 3.15
N PRO A 742 -25.61 -16.04 2.75
CA PRO A 742 -27.06 -15.94 2.94
C PRO A 742 -27.86 -17.09 2.30
N ASP A 743 -27.42 -17.63 1.17
CA ASP A 743 -28.04 -18.76 0.48
C ASP A 743 -27.99 -20.09 1.25
N LYS A 744 -27.09 -20.22 2.23
CA LYS A 744 -26.97 -21.42 3.08
C LYS A 744 -27.88 -21.38 4.31
N VAL A 745 -28.25 -20.18 4.76
CA VAL A 745 -28.95 -19.98 6.06
C VAL A 745 -30.32 -19.32 5.91
N ILE A 746 -30.65 -18.81 4.73
CA ILE A 746 -31.96 -18.26 4.40
C ILE A 746 -32.58 -19.14 3.32
N THR A 747 -33.86 -19.48 3.49
CA THR A 747 -34.63 -20.16 2.44
C THR A 747 -35.78 -19.28 1.96
N TYR A 748 -36.05 -19.32 0.67
CA TYR A 748 -37.17 -18.62 0.05
C TYR A 748 -38.05 -19.59 -0.74
N SER A 749 -39.32 -19.67 -0.37
CA SER A 749 -40.32 -20.50 -1.04
C SER A 749 -41.67 -19.81 -1.03
N ASP A 750 -42.26 -19.64 -2.21
CA ASP A 750 -43.64 -19.22 -2.42
C ASP A 750 -44.05 -17.92 -1.71
N GLY A 751 -43.14 -16.94 -1.60
CA GLY A 751 -43.41 -15.65 -0.93
C GLY A 751 -43.16 -15.68 0.58
N VAL A 752 -42.51 -16.72 1.09
CA VAL A 752 -42.10 -16.83 2.49
C VAL A 752 -40.59 -16.93 2.55
N VAL A 753 -39.98 -16.12 3.40
CA VAL A 753 -38.55 -16.21 3.76
C VAL A 753 -38.44 -16.86 5.14
N ALA A 754 -37.65 -17.92 5.26
CA ALA A 754 -37.33 -18.52 6.55
C ALA A 754 -35.86 -18.30 6.92
N ILE A 755 -35.63 -17.95 8.18
CA ILE A 755 -34.34 -17.55 8.75
C ILE A 755 -34.32 -17.86 10.26
N SER A 756 -33.19 -18.30 10.79
CA SER A 756 -32.91 -18.28 12.24
C SER A 756 -32.32 -16.92 12.60
N ASP A 757 -33.00 -16.16 13.45
CA ASP A 757 -32.48 -14.86 13.91
C ASP A 757 -31.49 -15.06 15.07
N GLU A 758 -30.21 -14.80 14.81
CA GLU A 758 -29.11 -15.00 15.76
C GLU A 758 -29.27 -14.18 17.04
N LEU A 759 -29.92 -13.02 16.97
CA LEU A 759 -30.06 -12.14 18.13
C LEU A 759 -31.12 -12.63 19.12
N THR A 760 -32.13 -13.35 18.63
CA THR A 760 -33.23 -13.85 19.48
C THR A 760 -33.21 -15.36 19.67
N GLY A 761 -32.44 -16.09 18.85
CA GLY A 761 -32.41 -17.55 18.83
C GLY A 761 -33.73 -18.18 18.33
N VAL A 762 -34.53 -17.41 17.58
CA VAL A 762 -35.86 -17.83 17.12
C VAL A 762 -35.85 -18.09 15.62
N ASP A 763 -36.39 -19.23 15.21
CA ASP A 763 -36.71 -19.53 13.82
C ASP A 763 -37.92 -18.73 13.37
N LEU A 764 -37.74 -17.92 12.33
CA LEU A 764 -38.76 -17.04 11.77
C LEU A 764 -39.18 -17.52 10.39
N SER A 765 -40.48 -17.38 10.11
CA SER A 765 -41.06 -17.51 8.76
C SER A 765 -41.80 -16.23 8.42
N ILE A 766 -41.29 -15.48 7.45
CA ILE A 766 -41.63 -14.09 7.18
C ILE A 766 -42.35 -13.99 5.83
N PRO A 767 -43.65 -13.69 5.80
CA PRO A 767 -44.37 -13.38 4.57
C PRO A 767 -43.77 -12.14 3.89
N THR A 768 -43.49 -12.28 2.60
CA THR A 768 -42.77 -11.32 1.78
C THR A 768 -43.45 -11.22 0.41
N ASP A 769 -43.96 -10.02 0.10
CA ASP A 769 -44.58 -9.73 -1.19
C ASP A 769 -43.52 -9.44 -2.27
N LEU A 770 -42.40 -8.82 -1.87
CA LEU A 770 -41.24 -8.55 -2.71
C LEU A 770 -39.94 -8.83 -1.94
N LEU A 771 -39.09 -9.69 -2.51
CA LEU A 771 -37.77 -10.02 -2.01
C LEU A 771 -36.71 -9.24 -2.80
N VAL A 772 -35.90 -8.45 -2.10
CA VAL A 772 -34.86 -7.61 -2.69
C VAL A 772 -33.48 -8.14 -2.33
N LEU A 773 -32.73 -8.57 -3.33
CA LEU A 773 -31.36 -9.07 -3.19
C LEU A 773 -30.39 -7.90 -3.32
N THR A 774 -29.67 -7.57 -2.24
CA THR A 774 -28.60 -6.56 -2.29
C THR A 774 -27.34 -7.21 -2.82
N VAL A 775 -27.11 -7.03 -4.12
CA VAL A 775 -26.07 -7.75 -4.84
C VAL A 775 -24.69 -7.12 -4.68
N GLY A 776 -23.66 -7.96 -4.75
CA GLY A 776 -22.26 -7.56 -4.80
C GLY A 776 -21.84 -7.01 -6.16
N LEU A 777 -20.55 -6.63 -6.25
CA LEU A 777 -19.89 -6.34 -7.53
C LEU A 777 -18.87 -7.43 -7.83
N GLN A 778 -18.74 -7.76 -9.11
CA GLN A 778 -17.76 -8.69 -9.65
C GLN A 778 -16.85 -7.97 -10.66
N PRO A 779 -15.59 -8.42 -10.80
CA PRO A 779 -14.70 -7.87 -11.80
C PRO A 779 -15.27 -8.09 -13.21
N GLN A 780 -15.01 -7.13 -14.10
CA GLN A 780 -15.34 -7.24 -15.50
C GLN A 780 -14.27 -8.07 -16.23
N GLU A 781 -14.69 -8.92 -17.16
CA GLU A 781 -13.78 -9.54 -18.12
C GLU A 781 -13.52 -8.55 -19.25
N GLU A 782 -12.25 -8.33 -19.55
CA GLU A 782 -11.79 -7.34 -20.51
C GLU A 782 -10.39 -7.75 -20.99
N ASN A 783 -10.01 -7.32 -22.20
CA ASN A 783 -8.80 -7.77 -22.89
C ASN A 783 -7.64 -6.75 -22.81
N VAL A 784 -7.92 -5.51 -22.43
CA VAL A 784 -6.99 -4.38 -22.29
C VAL A 784 -6.06 -4.59 -21.09
N SER A 785 -6.54 -4.95 -19.90
CA SER A 785 -5.70 -5.24 -18.73
C SER A 785 -4.71 -6.35 -19.02
N ASP A 786 -5.14 -7.36 -19.76
CA ASP A 786 -4.35 -8.55 -20.06
C ASP A 786 -3.23 -8.20 -21.06
N GLN A 787 -3.55 -7.37 -22.07
CA GLN A 787 -2.57 -6.82 -23.00
C GLN A 787 -1.55 -5.90 -22.31
N LEU A 788 -2.02 -5.06 -21.37
CA LEU A 788 -1.20 -4.17 -20.55
C LEU A 788 -0.49 -4.89 -19.38
N ARG A 789 -0.86 -6.15 -19.10
CA ARG A 789 -0.31 -7.02 -18.05
C ARG A 789 -0.48 -6.46 -16.65
N VAL A 790 -1.65 -5.89 -16.40
CA VAL A 790 -2.03 -5.46 -15.06
C VAL A 790 -2.41 -6.70 -14.25
N ALA A 791 -1.69 -6.95 -13.16
CA ALA A 791 -1.96 -8.07 -12.26
C ALA A 791 -3.34 -7.94 -11.62
N ARG A 792 -3.93 -9.08 -11.21
CA ARG A 792 -5.20 -9.14 -10.47
C ARG A 792 -4.97 -9.64 -9.04
N SER A 793 -5.78 -9.16 -8.11
CA SER A 793 -5.85 -9.67 -6.74
C SER A 793 -6.62 -11.00 -6.67
N GLU A 794 -6.61 -11.67 -5.50
CA GLU A 794 -7.32 -12.94 -5.28
C GLU A 794 -8.83 -12.85 -5.59
N ASP A 795 -9.43 -11.67 -5.40
CA ASP A 795 -10.83 -11.35 -5.71
C ASP A 795 -11.11 -11.08 -7.19
N GLY A 796 -10.08 -11.13 -8.04
CA GLY A 796 -10.15 -10.99 -9.50
C GLY A 796 -10.18 -9.55 -10.03
N PHE A 797 -10.18 -8.54 -9.15
CA PHE A 797 -10.06 -7.13 -9.53
C PHE A 797 -8.60 -6.73 -9.84
N LEU A 798 -8.39 -5.57 -10.48
CA LEU A 798 -7.03 -5.11 -10.81
C LEU A 798 -6.25 -4.74 -9.54
N LEU A 799 -4.99 -5.18 -9.48
CA LEU A 799 -4.08 -4.96 -8.37
C LEU A 799 -3.43 -3.57 -8.48
N GLU A 800 -3.46 -2.83 -7.37
CA GLU A 800 -2.75 -1.56 -7.22
C GLU A 800 -1.26 -1.74 -6.92
N ARG A 801 -0.45 -0.69 -7.14
CA ARG A 801 1.00 -0.69 -6.88
C ARG A 801 1.31 -0.94 -5.42
N HIS A 802 0.56 -0.29 -4.53
CA HIS A 802 0.69 -0.46 -3.09
C HIS A 802 -0.62 -0.06 -2.39
N PRO A 803 -1.17 -0.88 -1.47
CA PRO A 803 -2.47 -0.64 -0.85
C PRO A 803 -2.64 0.74 -0.22
N LYS A 804 -1.59 1.25 0.44
CA LYS A 804 -1.57 2.57 1.10
C LYS A 804 -0.92 3.72 0.30
N LEU A 805 0.22 3.50 -0.35
CA LEU A 805 1.06 4.56 -0.91
C LEU A 805 0.84 4.83 -2.41
N GLY A 806 0.11 3.95 -3.10
CA GLY A 806 -0.21 4.10 -4.52
C GLY A 806 -1.51 3.38 -4.88
N PRO A 807 -2.65 3.75 -4.25
CA PRO A 807 -3.93 3.04 -4.43
C PRO A 807 -4.56 3.28 -5.81
N ALA A 808 -4.13 4.31 -6.56
CA ALA A 808 -4.65 4.65 -7.90
C ALA A 808 -3.68 4.28 -9.04
N GLU A 809 -2.57 3.60 -8.74
CA GLU A 809 -1.53 3.24 -9.70
C GLU A 809 -1.52 1.73 -9.89
N ALA A 810 -1.32 1.24 -11.11
CA ALA A 810 -1.01 -0.18 -11.32
C ALA A 810 0.49 -0.45 -11.00
N PRO A 811 0.89 -1.69 -10.71
CA PRO A 811 2.30 -2.07 -10.61
C PRO A 811 3.09 -1.77 -11.90
N ALA A 812 2.42 -1.81 -13.05
CA ALA A 812 2.98 -1.45 -14.34
C ALA A 812 3.05 0.08 -14.51
N PRO A 813 4.23 0.68 -14.78
CA PRO A 813 4.38 2.12 -14.90
C PRO A 813 3.54 2.73 -16.03
N GLY A 814 3.00 3.93 -15.82
CA GLY A 814 2.21 4.66 -16.81
C GLY A 814 0.75 4.21 -16.92
N ILE A 815 0.33 3.22 -16.12
CA ILE A 815 -1.04 2.71 -16.07
C ILE A 815 -1.64 3.00 -14.69
N TYR A 816 -2.84 3.56 -14.68
CA TYR A 816 -3.55 4.01 -13.48
C TYR A 816 -4.93 3.36 -13.40
N LEU A 817 -5.44 3.25 -12.17
CA LEU A 817 -6.70 2.56 -11.86
C LEU A 817 -7.67 3.54 -11.20
N ALA A 818 -8.91 3.60 -11.69
CA ALA A 818 -9.93 4.47 -11.12
C ALA A 818 -11.30 3.78 -11.00
N GLY A 819 -11.91 3.92 -9.83
CA GLY A 819 -13.26 3.42 -9.54
C GLY A 819 -13.30 1.92 -9.22
N THR A 820 -14.39 1.28 -9.63
CA THR A 820 -14.70 -0.10 -9.23
C THR A 820 -13.89 -1.17 -9.96
N VAL A 821 -13.05 -0.79 -10.93
CA VAL A 821 -12.13 -1.71 -11.64
C VAL A 821 -11.06 -2.30 -10.70
N GLN A 822 -10.69 -1.55 -9.66
CA GLN A 822 -9.65 -1.95 -8.70
C GLN A 822 -10.21 -2.78 -7.53
N TYR A 823 -11.45 -2.48 -7.09
CA TYR A 823 -12.27 -3.23 -6.13
C TYR A 823 -13.61 -2.47 -5.91
N PRO A 824 -14.64 -3.07 -5.27
CA PRO A 824 -15.92 -2.40 -5.00
C PRO A 824 -15.80 -1.12 -4.16
N LYS A 825 -16.39 -0.03 -4.64
CA LYS A 825 -16.36 1.31 -4.01
C LYS A 825 -17.69 2.02 -4.18
N ASP A 826 -17.92 3.04 -3.36
CA ASP A 826 -18.99 3.99 -3.62
C ASP A 826 -18.58 5.06 -4.65
N VAL A 827 -19.50 5.98 -4.94
CA VAL A 827 -19.31 7.01 -5.97
C VAL A 827 -18.30 8.08 -5.53
N PRO A 828 -18.41 8.68 -4.33
CA PRO A 828 -17.42 9.67 -3.89
C PRO A 828 -15.98 9.13 -3.89
N GLU A 829 -15.78 7.90 -3.42
CA GLU A 829 -14.46 7.25 -3.45
C GLU A 829 -13.95 7.00 -4.88
N SER A 830 -14.86 6.64 -5.79
CA SER A 830 -14.53 6.47 -7.21
C SER A 830 -14.11 7.78 -7.88
N ILE A 831 -14.72 8.91 -7.50
CA ILE A 831 -14.37 10.26 -7.97
C ILE A 831 -13.01 10.68 -7.40
N ALA A 832 -12.79 10.51 -6.09
CA ALA A 832 -11.51 10.82 -5.46
C ALA A 832 -10.35 10.01 -6.09
N GLN A 833 -10.56 8.72 -6.34
CA GLN A 833 -9.57 7.87 -7.01
C GLN A 833 -9.35 8.25 -8.47
N ALA A 834 -10.39 8.68 -9.19
CA ALA A 834 -10.26 9.17 -10.57
C ALA A 834 -9.40 10.43 -10.65
N LEU A 835 -9.59 11.38 -9.73
CA LEU A 835 -8.74 12.56 -9.62
C LEU A 835 -7.31 12.18 -9.22
N ALA A 836 -7.14 11.22 -8.30
CA ALA A 836 -5.81 10.68 -7.97
C ALA A 836 -5.10 10.07 -9.19
N ALA A 837 -5.82 9.29 -10.00
CA ALA A 837 -5.31 8.72 -11.25
C ALA A 837 -4.93 9.81 -12.26
N ALA A 838 -5.75 10.87 -12.40
CA ALA A 838 -5.46 12.03 -13.24
C ALA A 838 -4.21 12.79 -12.78
N SER A 839 -4.05 13.04 -11.47
CA SER A 839 -2.86 13.68 -10.89
C SER A 839 -1.59 12.87 -11.19
N ASN A 840 -1.65 11.56 -10.94
CA ASN A 840 -0.52 10.67 -11.17
C ASN A 840 -0.19 10.50 -12.67
N ALA A 841 -1.19 10.42 -13.55
CA ALA A 841 -0.98 10.47 -14.99
C ALA A 841 -0.35 11.79 -15.42
N GLY A 842 -0.86 12.91 -14.90
CA GLY A 842 -0.32 14.25 -15.11
C GLY A 842 1.15 14.39 -14.72
N LYS A 843 1.63 13.68 -13.69
CA LYS A 843 3.06 13.63 -13.31
C LYS A 843 3.98 13.07 -14.40
N ILE A 844 3.47 12.20 -15.28
CA ILE A 844 4.24 11.69 -16.42
C ILE A 844 4.07 12.64 -17.61
N LEU A 845 2.83 13.02 -17.91
CA LEU A 845 2.49 13.83 -19.09
C LEU A 845 3.07 15.25 -19.04
N CYS A 846 3.39 15.78 -17.86
CA CYS A 846 3.98 17.11 -17.69
C CYS A 846 5.47 17.20 -18.09
N ARG A 847 6.08 16.08 -18.48
CA ARG A 847 7.50 16.00 -18.82
C ARG A 847 7.62 15.74 -20.32
N ASP A 848 8.64 16.34 -20.93
CA ASP A 848 8.98 16.05 -22.33
C ASP A 848 9.65 14.68 -22.48
N THR A 849 10.37 14.26 -21.44
CA THR A 849 11.11 12.99 -21.43
C THR A 849 11.03 12.29 -20.07
N ILE A 850 11.23 10.97 -20.08
CA ILE A 850 11.38 10.13 -18.89
C ILE A 850 12.73 9.44 -18.88
N GLU A 851 13.26 9.20 -17.68
CA GLU A 851 14.46 8.38 -17.48
C GLU A 851 14.14 6.92 -17.84
N LYS A 852 14.95 6.34 -18.74
CA LYS A 852 14.93 4.93 -19.09
C LYS A 852 16.05 4.22 -18.35
N GLU A 853 15.73 3.12 -17.67
CA GLU A 853 16.75 2.32 -17.02
C GLU A 853 17.74 1.75 -18.07
N PRO A 854 19.05 1.94 -17.90
CA PRO A 854 20.09 1.54 -18.84
C PRO A 854 20.49 0.07 -18.72
N ILE A 855 19.50 -0.80 -18.54
CA ILE A 855 19.63 -2.26 -18.46
C ILE A 855 19.31 -2.94 -19.80
N THR A 856 19.34 -2.15 -20.88
CA THR A 856 19.13 -2.58 -22.26
C THR A 856 20.26 -3.50 -22.71
N ALA A 857 19.92 -4.58 -23.42
CA ALA A 857 20.92 -5.53 -23.88
C ALA A 857 21.87 -4.87 -24.89
N ARG A 858 23.18 -5.16 -24.76
CA ARG A 858 24.25 -4.62 -25.63
C ARG A 858 25.01 -5.75 -26.30
N LEU A 859 25.50 -5.49 -27.52
CA LEU A 859 26.32 -6.42 -28.27
C LEU A 859 27.82 -6.10 -28.07
N ILE A 860 28.61 -7.12 -27.76
CA ILE A 860 30.07 -7.10 -27.82
C ILE A 860 30.46 -7.59 -29.21
N GLU A 861 30.82 -6.66 -30.10
CA GLU A 861 31.05 -6.95 -31.51
C GLU A 861 32.16 -7.99 -31.72
N GLU A 862 33.21 -7.95 -30.90
CA GLU A 862 34.38 -8.82 -30.98
C GLU A 862 34.05 -10.30 -30.73
N LYS A 863 32.99 -10.57 -29.96
CA LYS A 863 32.52 -11.93 -29.67
C LYS A 863 31.42 -12.40 -30.63
N CYS A 864 30.81 -11.49 -31.39
CA CYS A 864 29.63 -11.81 -32.20
C CYS A 864 30.00 -12.47 -33.54
N ILE A 865 29.62 -13.73 -33.72
CA ILE A 865 29.77 -14.44 -35.01
C ILE A 865 28.60 -14.24 -35.97
N LYS A 866 27.70 -13.29 -35.70
CA LYS A 866 26.55 -12.92 -36.55
C LYS A 866 25.62 -14.10 -36.90
N CYS A 867 25.40 -15.01 -35.94
CA CYS A 867 24.58 -16.21 -36.14
C CYS A 867 23.07 -15.93 -36.24
N GLY A 868 22.61 -14.75 -35.81
CA GLY A 868 21.21 -14.33 -35.88
C GLY A 868 20.26 -14.95 -34.86
N ILE A 869 20.72 -15.86 -33.98
CA ILE A 869 19.86 -16.56 -32.99
C ILE A 869 19.13 -15.59 -32.04
N CYS A 870 19.76 -14.46 -31.71
CA CYS A 870 19.19 -13.43 -30.84
C CYS A 870 17.99 -12.70 -31.45
N VAL A 871 17.88 -12.62 -32.77
CA VAL A 871 16.80 -11.91 -33.49
C VAL A 871 15.41 -12.51 -33.18
N PRO A 872 15.12 -13.79 -33.49
CA PRO A 872 13.83 -14.39 -33.16
C PRO A 872 13.63 -14.61 -31.65
N ALA A 873 14.69 -14.51 -30.85
CA ALA A 873 14.59 -14.60 -29.40
C ALA A 873 14.06 -13.30 -28.76
N CYS A 874 14.15 -12.15 -29.44
CA CYS A 874 13.67 -10.89 -28.89
C CYS A 874 12.13 -10.80 -29.02
N PRO A 875 11.38 -10.76 -27.92
CA PRO A 875 9.91 -10.67 -28.00
C PRO A 875 9.41 -9.29 -28.44
N PHE A 876 10.30 -8.30 -28.50
CA PHE A 876 10.00 -6.91 -28.84
C PHE A 876 10.53 -6.49 -30.22
N GLY A 877 11.16 -7.40 -30.97
CA GLY A 877 11.77 -7.05 -32.26
C GLY A 877 12.92 -6.04 -32.16
N ALA A 878 13.51 -5.86 -30.97
CA ALA A 878 14.57 -4.88 -30.73
C ALA A 878 15.93 -5.26 -31.33
N ILE A 879 16.04 -6.40 -32.01
CA ILE A 879 17.29 -6.91 -32.57
C ILE A 879 17.04 -7.25 -34.03
N GLU A 880 17.89 -6.71 -34.91
CA GLU A 880 17.78 -6.88 -36.35
C GLU A 880 19.08 -7.47 -36.92
N LEU A 881 18.97 -8.35 -37.92
CA LEU A 881 20.09 -8.79 -38.75
C LEU A 881 20.01 -8.10 -40.11
N ILE A 882 20.91 -7.16 -40.36
CA ILE A 882 21.06 -6.50 -41.65
C ILE A 882 22.03 -7.33 -42.52
N GLY A 883 21.51 -7.98 -43.55
CA GLY A 883 22.29 -8.84 -44.47
C GLY A 883 22.13 -10.35 -44.20
N LYS A 884 23.11 -11.14 -44.63
CA LYS A 884 23.08 -12.62 -44.50
C LYS A 884 23.65 -13.09 -43.17
N VAL A 885 23.17 -14.22 -42.67
CA VAL A 885 23.73 -14.89 -41.48
C VAL A 885 25.24 -15.12 -41.67
N LYS A 886 26.04 -14.87 -40.62
CA LYS A 886 27.52 -14.86 -40.59
C LYS A 886 28.23 -13.72 -41.32
N GLU A 887 27.59 -13.05 -42.27
CA GLU A 887 28.22 -11.99 -43.09
C GLU A 887 27.73 -10.58 -42.71
N GLY A 888 26.45 -10.45 -42.32
CA GLY A 888 25.76 -9.20 -42.04
C GLY A 888 26.12 -8.55 -40.70
N THR A 889 25.29 -7.61 -40.26
CA THR A 889 25.46 -6.88 -38.99
C THR A 889 24.25 -7.09 -38.11
N ILE A 890 24.48 -7.40 -36.83
CA ILE A 890 23.42 -7.46 -35.82
C ILE A 890 23.31 -6.07 -35.18
N VAL A 891 22.12 -5.47 -35.25
CA VAL A 891 21.84 -4.14 -34.69
C VAL A 891 20.86 -4.28 -33.53
N PHE A 892 21.18 -3.65 -32.40
CA PHE A 892 20.29 -3.55 -31.24
C PHE A 892 19.65 -2.17 -31.22
N HIS A 893 18.33 -2.14 -31.32
CA HIS A 893 17.53 -0.92 -31.23
C HIS A 893 17.24 -0.65 -29.75
N GLU A 894 18.11 0.15 -29.12
CA GLU A 894 18.04 0.40 -27.67
C GLU A 894 16.68 0.94 -27.22
N ALA A 895 16.04 1.81 -28.02
CA ALA A 895 14.72 2.34 -27.75
C ALA A 895 13.66 1.23 -27.56
N ALA A 896 13.70 0.18 -28.39
CA ALA A 896 12.76 -0.95 -28.34
C ALA A 896 13.14 -2.01 -27.28
N CYS A 897 14.39 -2.04 -26.82
CA CYS A 897 14.81 -3.01 -25.81
C CYS A 897 14.23 -2.66 -24.44
N THR A 898 13.58 -3.63 -23.80
CA THR A 898 13.00 -3.50 -22.45
C THR A 898 13.85 -4.17 -21.36
N GLY A 899 14.98 -4.79 -21.72
CA GLY A 899 15.88 -5.42 -20.74
C GLY A 899 15.37 -6.75 -20.18
N CYS A 900 14.81 -7.65 -20.99
CA CYS A 900 14.38 -8.97 -20.51
C CYS A 900 15.53 -9.99 -20.35
N GLY A 901 16.66 -9.77 -21.04
CA GLY A 901 17.84 -10.65 -20.98
C GLY A 901 17.73 -11.97 -21.77
N ASN A 902 16.64 -12.23 -22.50
CA ASN A 902 16.48 -13.49 -23.25
C ASN A 902 17.53 -13.67 -24.36
N CYS A 903 17.90 -12.57 -25.03
CA CYS A 903 18.93 -12.56 -26.07
C CYS A 903 20.33 -12.82 -25.52
N ALA A 904 20.64 -12.35 -24.29
CA ALA A 904 21.86 -12.70 -23.58
C ALA A 904 21.89 -14.19 -23.26
N ALA A 905 20.78 -14.72 -22.73
CA ALA A 905 20.71 -16.10 -22.26
C ALA A 905 20.69 -17.18 -23.37
N ILE A 906 20.49 -16.80 -24.64
CA ILE A 906 20.57 -17.70 -25.80
C ILE A 906 21.89 -17.56 -26.57
N CYS A 907 22.72 -16.58 -26.21
CA CYS A 907 23.97 -16.32 -26.91
C CYS A 907 25.05 -17.33 -26.47
N ASN A 908 25.36 -18.31 -27.33
CA ASN A 908 26.39 -19.32 -27.05
C ASN A 908 27.85 -18.78 -27.09
N TYR A 909 28.03 -17.48 -27.32
CA TYR A 909 29.35 -16.84 -27.48
C TYR A 909 29.59 -15.73 -26.44
N ASP A 910 28.67 -15.55 -25.49
CA ASP A 910 28.68 -14.46 -24.50
C ASP A 910 28.87 -13.07 -25.15
N ALA A 911 28.36 -12.92 -26.39
CA ALA A 911 28.47 -11.71 -27.19
C ALA A 911 27.35 -10.71 -26.89
N VAL A 912 26.28 -11.12 -26.19
CA VAL A 912 25.19 -10.24 -25.77
C VAL A 912 25.22 -10.14 -24.27
N ILE A 913 25.41 -8.93 -23.76
CA ILE A 913 25.40 -8.65 -22.32
C ILE A 913 24.15 -7.89 -21.94
N MET A 914 23.76 -8.03 -20.68
CA MET A 914 22.71 -7.25 -20.06
C MET A 914 23.34 -6.46 -18.91
N PRO A 915 23.61 -5.16 -19.07
CA PRO A 915 24.18 -4.34 -18.01
C PRO A 915 23.36 -4.45 -16.71
N TYR A 916 24.04 -4.40 -15.56
CA TYR A 916 23.48 -4.61 -14.21
C TYR A 916 22.99 -6.05 -13.89
N PHE A 917 22.90 -6.92 -14.90
CA PHE A 917 22.57 -8.35 -14.80
C PHE A 917 23.46 -9.19 -15.73
N THR A 918 24.77 -8.91 -15.72
CA THR A 918 25.73 -9.63 -16.55
C THR A 918 25.88 -11.06 -16.07
N LYS A 919 26.46 -11.91 -16.92
CA LYS A 919 26.68 -13.32 -16.60
C LYS A 919 27.62 -13.45 -15.39
N GLU A 920 28.69 -12.66 -15.38
CA GLU A 920 29.71 -12.62 -14.35
C GLU A 920 29.14 -12.17 -13.01
N GLN A 921 28.27 -11.14 -13.02
CA GLN A 921 27.56 -10.66 -11.83
C GLN A 921 26.68 -11.76 -11.21
N ILE A 922 25.92 -12.48 -12.04
CA ILE A 922 25.05 -13.56 -11.56
C ILE A 922 25.89 -14.73 -11.02
N LEU A 923 26.94 -15.14 -11.75
CA LEU A 923 27.85 -16.22 -11.30
C LEU A 923 28.53 -15.87 -9.97
N ALA A 924 28.94 -14.62 -9.77
CA ALA A 924 29.49 -14.16 -8.50
C ALA A 924 28.48 -14.32 -7.34
N GLN A 925 27.20 -14.00 -7.57
CA GLN A 925 26.16 -14.25 -6.57
C GLN A 925 25.94 -15.73 -6.29
N ILE A 926 26.01 -16.59 -7.31
CA ILE A 926 25.88 -18.05 -7.14
C ILE A 926 27.03 -18.58 -6.26
N ASP A 927 28.25 -18.17 -6.57
CA ASP A 927 29.45 -18.58 -5.84
C ASP A 927 29.40 -18.09 -4.39
N ALA A 928 28.98 -16.83 -4.17
CA ALA A 928 28.80 -16.25 -2.84
C ALA A 928 27.68 -16.93 -2.04
N ALA A 929 26.56 -17.27 -2.67
CA ALA A 929 25.43 -17.95 -2.03
C ALA A 929 25.82 -19.35 -1.54
N LEU A 930 26.71 -20.03 -2.25
CA LEU A 930 27.07 -21.44 -2.04
C LEU A 930 28.47 -21.64 -1.44
N ALA A 931 29.14 -20.58 -0.99
CA ALA A 931 30.49 -20.70 -0.43
C ALA A 931 30.54 -21.53 0.88
N GLU A 932 29.45 -21.53 1.64
CA GLU A 932 29.32 -22.26 2.91
C GLU A 932 28.06 -23.13 2.92
N ARG A 933 28.12 -24.34 3.49
CA ARG A 933 26.97 -25.28 3.62
C ARG A 933 26.08 -25.38 2.35
N PRO A 934 26.65 -25.54 1.14
CA PRO A 934 25.88 -25.46 -0.10
C PRO A 934 24.79 -26.54 -0.23
N THR A 935 25.04 -27.73 0.34
CA THR A 935 24.12 -28.87 0.29
C THR A 935 22.80 -28.63 1.03
N GLU A 936 22.76 -27.65 1.94
CA GLU A 936 21.59 -27.30 2.73
C GLU A 936 20.76 -26.16 2.10
N LYS A 937 21.21 -25.64 0.95
CA LYS A 937 20.65 -24.43 0.34
C LYS A 937 19.83 -24.75 -0.91
N VAL A 938 18.75 -23.99 -1.07
CA VAL A 938 17.99 -23.88 -2.32
C VAL A 938 18.43 -22.58 -2.99
N LEU A 939 19.07 -22.67 -4.15
CA LEU A 939 19.35 -21.49 -4.94
C LEU A 939 18.11 -21.13 -5.76
N VAL A 940 17.56 -19.93 -5.55
CA VAL A 940 16.29 -19.51 -6.14
C VAL A 940 16.48 -18.35 -7.10
N PHE A 941 16.24 -18.57 -8.39
CA PHE A 941 16.25 -17.50 -9.40
C PHE A 941 14.86 -16.92 -9.55
N THR A 942 14.73 -15.62 -9.30
CA THR A 942 13.44 -14.93 -9.32
C THR A 942 13.35 -13.92 -10.44
N CYS A 943 12.23 -13.92 -11.16
CA CYS A 943 11.81 -12.78 -11.98
C CYS A 943 11.49 -11.56 -11.09
N ASN A 944 11.98 -10.40 -11.51
CA ASN A 944 11.83 -9.11 -10.85
C ASN A 944 10.38 -8.65 -10.73
N TRP A 945 9.48 -9.07 -11.62
CA TRP A 945 8.14 -8.47 -11.73
C TRP A 945 7.03 -9.19 -10.98
N CYS A 946 7.11 -10.51 -10.86
CA CYS A 946 6.09 -11.29 -10.15
C CYS A 946 6.71 -12.10 -9.02
N SER A 947 7.68 -12.95 -9.31
CA SER A 947 8.15 -13.89 -8.30
C SER A 947 8.92 -13.25 -7.15
N TYR A 948 9.73 -12.22 -7.41
CA TYR A 948 10.42 -11.46 -6.36
C TYR A 948 9.43 -10.66 -5.51
N PRO A 949 8.44 -9.94 -6.08
CA PRO A 949 7.34 -9.38 -5.30
C PRO A 949 6.49 -10.41 -4.56
N GLY A 950 6.26 -11.61 -5.09
CA GLY A 950 5.57 -12.69 -4.37
C GLY A 950 6.35 -13.15 -3.13
N ALA A 951 7.69 -13.19 -3.22
CA ALA A 951 8.55 -13.39 -2.06
C ALA A 951 8.44 -12.22 -1.06
N ASP A 952 8.40 -10.98 -1.56
CA ASP A 952 8.21 -9.79 -0.71
C ASP A 952 6.83 -9.80 -0.04
N GLN A 953 5.79 -10.29 -0.72
CA GLN A 953 4.42 -10.41 -0.22
C GLN A 953 4.33 -11.42 0.91
N ALA A 954 5.03 -12.57 0.80
CA ALA A 954 5.16 -13.51 1.92
C ALA A 954 5.76 -12.82 3.16
N GLY A 955 6.74 -11.92 2.96
CA GLY A 955 7.28 -11.08 4.03
C GLY A 955 6.32 -10.03 4.57
N ILE A 956 5.58 -9.33 3.71
CA ILE A 956 4.55 -8.35 4.11
C ILE A 956 3.46 -9.03 4.96
N GLU A 957 3.12 -10.26 4.61
CA GLU A 957 2.16 -11.11 5.33
C GLU A 957 2.78 -11.87 6.51
N LYS A 958 4.10 -11.74 6.74
CA LYS A 958 4.88 -12.41 7.80
C LYS A 958 4.71 -13.94 7.82
N ILE A 959 4.52 -14.57 6.65
CA ILE A 959 4.30 -16.02 6.56
C ILE A 959 5.62 -16.74 6.79
N GLN A 960 5.73 -17.46 7.91
CA GLN A 960 6.93 -18.20 8.27
C GLN A 960 7.18 -19.37 7.31
N HIS A 961 8.43 -19.54 6.88
CA HIS A 961 8.89 -20.68 6.10
C HIS A 961 10.38 -20.96 6.35
N PRO A 962 10.91 -22.15 6.01
CA PRO A 962 12.32 -22.47 6.28
C PRO A 962 13.33 -21.53 5.59
N PRO A 963 14.50 -21.25 6.20
CA PRO A 963 15.52 -20.31 5.72
C PRO A 963 16.53 -20.91 4.72
N SER A 964 16.16 -21.98 4.00
CA SER A 964 17.06 -22.65 3.04
C SER A 964 17.27 -21.89 1.73
N ALA A 965 16.40 -20.93 1.40
CA ALA A 965 16.46 -20.20 0.14
C ALA A 965 17.59 -19.16 0.09
N ARG A 966 18.31 -19.09 -1.04
CA ARG A 966 19.19 -17.96 -1.41
C ARG A 966 18.70 -17.38 -2.74
N ILE A 967 18.13 -16.18 -2.66
CA ILE A 967 17.39 -15.57 -3.78
C ILE A 967 18.34 -14.74 -4.65
N ILE A 968 18.39 -15.04 -5.94
CA ILE A 968 19.03 -14.23 -6.97
C ILE A 968 17.95 -13.58 -7.82
N ARG A 969 17.94 -12.24 -7.87
CA ARG A 969 16.99 -11.45 -8.65
C ARG A 969 17.46 -11.30 -10.09
N LEU A 970 16.62 -11.70 -11.04
CA LEU A 970 16.78 -11.50 -12.47
C LEU A 970 15.65 -10.62 -12.98
N MET A 971 15.88 -9.83 -14.04
CA MET A 971 14.76 -9.06 -14.62
C MET A 971 13.65 -9.95 -15.14
N CYS A 972 13.98 -11.08 -15.77
CA CYS A 972 13.05 -12.06 -16.26
C CYS A 972 13.56 -13.48 -15.98
N SER A 973 12.66 -14.44 -15.84
CA SER A 973 13.03 -15.86 -15.84
C SER A 973 13.77 -16.24 -17.13
N ALA A 974 13.52 -15.54 -18.24
CA ALA A 974 14.20 -15.75 -19.52
C ALA A 974 15.68 -15.38 -19.50
N ARG A 975 16.16 -14.62 -18.50
CA ARG A 975 17.59 -14.37 -18.32
C ARG A 975 18.34 -15.62 -17.86
N ILE A 976 17.66 -16.65 -17.35
CA ILE A 976 18.35 -17.86 -16.87
C ILE A 976 19.13 -18.54 -18.01
N GLU A 977 20.34 -18.99 -17.67
CA GLU A 977 21.24 -19.76 -18.52
C GLU A 977 21.46 -21.15 -17.95
N GLU A 978 21.84 -22.10 -18.81
CA GLU A 978 22.21 -23.45 -18.37
C GLU A 978 23.39 -23.43 -17.41
N GLU A 979 24.37 -22.57 -17.67
CA GLU A 979 25.60 -22.45 -16.89
C GLU A 979 25.32 -22.03 -15.44
N PHE A 980 24.30 -21.23 -15.19
CA PHE A 980 23.91 -20.86 -13.83
C PHE A 980 23.44 -22.08 -13.02
N ILE A 981 22.66 -22.97 -13.66
CA ILE A 981 22.17 -24.20 -13.04
C ILE A 981 23.33 -25.18 -12.84
N ALA A 982 24.18 -25.33 -13.87
CA ALA A 982 25.37 -26.17 -13.79
C ALA A 982 26.29 -25.72 -12.66
N ARG A 983 26.62 -24.42 -12.61
CA ARG A 983 27.48 -23.83 -11.59
C ARG A 983 26.93 -24.04 -10.18
N ALA A 984 25.62 -23.90 -9.99
CA ALA A 984 24.98 -24.13 -8.71
C ALA A 984 25.18 -25.57 -8.22
N PHE A 985 24.95 -26.56 -9.08
CA PHE A 985 25.17 -27.96 -8.73
C PHE A 985 26.66 -28.33 -8.58
N GLU A 986 27.55 -27.75 -9.39
CA GLU A 986 29.01 -27.90 -9.25
C GLU A 986 29.51 -27.38 -7.89
N LYS A 987 28.91 -26.30 -7.38
CA LYS A 987 29.16 -25.77 -6.04
C LYS A 987 28.47 -26.55 -4.92
N GLY A 988 27.69 -27.59 -5.25
CA GLY A 988 27.07 -28.47 -4.29
C GLY A 988 25.70 -28.02 -3.78
N ALA A 989 24.97 -27.15 -4.50
CA ALA A 989 23.64 -26.70 -4.11
C ALA A 989 22.71 -27.88 -3.79
N GLY A 990 22.01 -27.82 -2.64
CA GLY A 990 21.01 -28.80 -2.27
C GLY A 990 19.89 -28.92 -3.31
N ALA A 991 19.37 -27.79 -3.78
CA ALA A 991 18.44 -27.73 -4.90
C ALA A 991 18.53 -26.39 -5.65
N VAL A 992 17.97 -26.35 -6.86
CA VAL A 992 17.84 -25.14 -7.68
C VAL A 992 16.37 -24.96 -8.06
N LEU A 993 15.83 -23.78 -7.78
CA LEU A 993 14.48 -23.39 -8.18
C LEU A 993 14.56 -22.20 -9.14
N VAL A 994 13.95 -22.33 -10.32
CA VAL A 994 13.72 -21.21 -11.23
C VAL A 994 12.27 -20.78 -11.09
N THR A 995 12.04 -19.48 -10.89
CA THR A 995 10.69 -18.93 -10.79
C THR A 995 10.45 -17.82 -11.81
N GLY A 996 9.18 -17.58 -12.13
CA GLY A 996 8.81 -16.47 -13.01
C GLY A 996 7.33 -16.10 -12.92
N CYS A 997 6.90 -15.21 -13.81
CA CYS A 997 5.52 -14.73 -13.87
C CYS A 997 4.53 -15.86 -14.12
N ARG A 998 3.39 -15.82 -13.41
CA ARG A 998 2.28 -16.77 -13.53
C ARG A 998 1.85 -16.98 -14.98
N LEU A 999 1.55 -18.23 -15.31
CA LEU A 999 0.89 -18.60 -16.57
C LEU A 999 -0.62 -18.65 -16.33
N THR A 1000 -1.40 -18.11 -17.25
CA THR A 1000 -2.86 -18.07 -17.18
C THR A 1000 -3.47 -18.89 -18.31
N GLU A 1001 -4.74 -19.30 -18.19
CA GLU A 1001 -5.40 -20.10 -19.22
C GLU A 1001 -5.47 -19.36 -20.58
N LYS A 1002 -5.55 -18.02 -20.55
CA LYS A 1002 -5.58 -17.15 -21.73
C LYS A 1002 -4.20 -16.61 -22.14
N GLY A 1003 -3.14 -16.84 -21.36
CA GLY A 1003 -1.81 -16.28 -21.63
C GLY A 1003 -0.81 -16.35 -20.47
N SER A 1004 -0.30 -15.20 -20.06
CA SER A 1004 0.82 -15.08 -19.11
C SER A 1004 0.89 -13.68 -18.50
N ASP A 1005 1.15 -13.58 -17.20
CA ASP A 1005 1.39 -12.30 -16.49
C ASP A 1005 2.80 -11.74 -16.78
N CYS A 1006 3.50 -12.31 -17.75
CA CYS A 1006 4.90 -11.98 -18.03
C CYS A 1006 5.05 -10.57 -18.60
N HIS A 1007 5.69 -9.71 -17.82
CA HIS A 1007 5.96 -8.31 -18.16
C HIS A 1007 6.86 -8.14 -19.40
N TYR A 1008 7.45 -9.22 -19.91
CA TYR A 1008 8.26 -9.26 -21.14
C TYR A 1008 7.64 -10.12 -22.25
N ASN A 1009 6.34 -10.01 -22.46
CA ASN A 1009 5.53 -10.74 -23.43
C ASN A 1009 5.45 -12.21 -23.07
N TYR A 1010 5.98 -13.09 -23.92
CA TYR A 1010 6.02 -14.53 -23.70
C TYR A 1010 7.44 -15.00 -23.37
N ALA A 1011 8.29 -14.12 -22.83
CA ALA A 1011 9.67 -14.48 -22.49
C ALA A 1011 9.73 -15.65 -21.49
N ASN A 1012 8.78 -15.76 -20.56
CA ASN A 1012 8.70 -16.91 -19.66
C ASN A 1012 8.43 -18.23 -20.39
N GLN A 1013 7.69 -18.24 -21.52
CA GLN A 1013 7.52 -19.43 -22.35
C GLN A 1013 8.85 -19.91 -22.96
N GLN A 1014 9.78 -19.01 -23.28
CA GLN A 1014 11.14 -19.38 -23.70
C GLN A 1014 11.93 -20.05 -22.57
N THR A 1015 11.61 -19.71 -21.32
CA THR A 1015 12.17 -20.40 -20.14
C THR A 1015 11.66 -21.82 -20.06
N ILE A 1016 10.35 -22.07 -20.25
CA ILE A 1016 9.76 -23.42 -20.24
C ILE A 1016 10.47 -24.34 -21.24
N LYS A 1017 10.61 -23.88 -22.49
CA LYS A 1017 11.21 -24.67 -23.57
C LYS A 1017 12.65 -25.10 -23.24
N ARG A 1018 13.46 -24.18 -22.70
CA ARG A 1018 14.85 -24.46 -22.32
C ARG A 1018 14.94 -25.30 -21.05
N PHE A 1019 14.12 -24.99 -20.04
CA PHE A 1019 14.10 -25.70 -18.76
C PHE A 1019 13.77 -27.19 -18.93
N GLN A 1020 12.80 -27.55 -19.79
CA GLN A 1020 12.49 -28.95 -20.07
C GLN A 1020 13.68 -29.72 -20.65
N PHE A 1021 14.52 -29.06 -21.45
CA PHE A 1021 15.75 -29.66 -21.97
C PHE A 1021 16.79 -29.84 -20.85
N TRP A 1022 17.03 -28.79 -20.06
CA TRP A 1022 17.98 -28.84 -18.94
C TRP A 1022 17.59 -29.87 -17.88
N HIS A 1023 16.30 -29.93 -17.51
CA HIS A 1023 15.77 -30.89 -16.55
C HIS A 1023 16.11 -32.34 -16.96
N ARG A 1024 15.86 -32.70 -18.22
CA ARG A 1024 16.26 -34.01 -18.76
C ARG A 1024 17.77 -34.21 -18.82
N LYS A 1025 18.54 -33.16 -19.15
CA LYS A 1025 20.00 -33.21 -19.22
C LYS A 1025 20.63 -33.48 -17.85
N PHE A 1026 20.30 -32.67 -16.84
CA PHE A 1026 20.82 -32.82 -15.48
C PHE A 1026 20.36 -34.12 -14.82
N THR A 1027 19.12 -34.57 -15.11
CA THR A 1027 18.66 -35.90 -14.65
C THR A 1027 19.55 -37.03 -15.19
N ARG A 1028 19.93 -36.99 -16.47
CA ARG A 1028 20.87 -37.96 -17.06
C ARG A 1028 22.29 -37.85 -16.48
N GLN A 1029 22.65 -36.70 -15.93
CA GLN A 1029 23.93 -36.46 -15.25
C GLN A 1029 23.90 -36.84 -13.76
N GLY A 1030 22.81 -37.44 -13.27
CA GLY A 1030 22.70 -37.94 -11.89
C GLY A 1030 22.11 -36.95 -10.88
N ILE A 1031 21.58 -35.80 -11.33
CA ILE A 1031 20.83 -34.90 -10.45
C ILE A 1031 19.40 -35.44 -10.29
N GLU A 1032 18.94 -35.59 -9.06
CA GLU A 1032 17.57 -36.04 -8.77
C GLU A 1032 16.54 -35.06 -9.38
N PRO A 1033 15.51 -35.54 -10.12
CA PRO A 1033 14.56 -34.67 -10.82
C PRO A 1033 13.89 -33.61 -9.94
N GLU A 1034 13.64 -33.92 -8.68
CA GLU A 1034 13.03 -33.05 -7.68
C GLU A 1034 13.95 -31.91 -7.21
N ARG A 1035 15.27 -32.01 -7.41
CA ARG A 1035 16.25 -30.99 -7.01
C ARG A 1035 16.37 -29.84 -8.00
N LEU A 1036 15.82 -29.96 -9.21
CA LEU A 1036 15.77 -28.89 -10.21
C LEU A 1036 14.32 -28.62 -10.59
N GLN A 1037 13.77 -27.50 -10.13
CA GLN A 1037 12.34 -27.21 -10.29
C GLN A 1037 12.06 -25.88 -10.97
N LEU A 1038 10.88 -25.79 -11.59
CA LEU A 1038 10.34 -24.58 -12.22
C LEU A 1038 8.98 -24.26 -11.60
N HIS A 1039 8.79 -23.02 -11.17
CA HIS A 1039 7.55 -22.57 -10.54
C HIS A 1039 7.11 -21.22 -11.08
N TRP A 1040 5.80 -20.99 -11.13
CA TRP A 1040 5.20 -19.77 -11.64
C TRP A 1040 4.33 -19.16 -10.56
N ASN A 1041 4.58 -17.90 -10.22
CA ASN A 1041 3.82 -17.19 -9.21
C ASN A 1041 3.55 -15.73 -9.61
N SER A 1042 2.42 -15.22 -9.14
CA SER A 1042 2.04 -13.81 -9.22
C SER A 1042 2.74 -12.99 -8.12
N ALA A 1043 2.73 -11.67 -8.28
CA ALA A 1043 3.19 -10.74 -7.27
C ALA A 1043 2.38 -10.80 -5.97
N SER A 1044 1.12 -11.26 -6.04
CA SER A 1044 0.20 -11.35 -4.89
C SER A 1044 0.19 -12.70 -4.17
N GLU A 1045 0.93 -13.69 -4.67
CA GLU A 1045 0.85 -15.09 -4.22
C GLU A 1045 1.91 -15.41 -3.14
N GLY A 1046 1.82 -14.71 -1.99
CA GLY A 1046 2.75 -14.87 -0.86
C GLY A 1046 2.62 -16.24 -0.17
N LYS A 1047 1.40 -16.77 -0.05
CA LYS A 1047 1.13 -18.08 0.55
C LYS A 1047 1.68 -19.23 -0.29
N GLU A 1048 1.48 -19.16 -1.60
CA GLU A 1048 1.98 -20.12 -2.58
C GLU A 1048 3.50 -20.10 -2.61
N TRP A 1049 4.11 -18.91 -2.54
CA TRP A 1049 5.56 -18.76 -2.38
C TRP A 1049 6.06 -19.49 -1.13
N ALA A 1050 5.47 -19.21 0.04
CA ALA A 1050 5.88 -19.83 1.30
C ALA A 1050 5.67 -21.36 1.29
N ALA A 1051 4.56 -21.84 0.71
CA ALA A 1051 4.31 -23.26 0.50
C ALA A 1051 5.38 -23.89 -0.40
N LYS A 1052 5.77 -23.21 -1.48
CA LYS A 1052 6.84 -23.67 -2.35
C LYS A 1052 8.20 -23.73 -1.64
N MET A 1053 8.50 -22.78 -0.76
CA MET A 1053 9.73 -22.79 0.02
C MET A 1053 9.78 -23.98 0.99
N ARG A 1054 8.66 -24.33 1.62
CA ARG A 1054 8.55 -25.56 2.45
C ARG A 1054 8.80 -26.83 1.64
N GLU A 1055 8.18 -26.94 0.47
CA GLU A 1055 8.39 -28.09 -0.43
C GLU A 1055 9.87 -28.21 -0.85
N MET A 1056 10.50 -27.11 -1.27
CA MET A 1056 11.91 -27.12 -1.66
C MET A 1056 12.84 -27.42 -0.48
N HIS A 1057 12.47 -27.01 0.73
CA HIS A 1057 13.22 -27.37 1.93
C HIS A 1057 13.17 -28.88 2.19
N GLU A 1058 12.00 -29.52 2.06
CA GLU A 1058 11.86 -30.97 2.19
C GLU A 1058 12.72 -31.74 1.18
N VAL A 1059 12.76 -31.26 -0.08
CA VAL A 1059 13.66 -31.83 -1.11
C VAL A 1059 15.12 -31.80 -0.65
N VAL A 1060 15.57 -30.66 -0.11
CA VAL A 1060 16.95 -30.52 0.39
C VAL A 1060 17.20 -31.43 1.60
N GLN A 1061 16.29 -31.49 2.57
CA GLN A 1061 16.45 -32.35 3.75
C GLN A 1061 16.54 -33.83 3.36
N ASN A 1062 15.72 -34.28 2.41
CA ASN A 1062 15.79 -35.64 1.89
C ASN A 1062 17.14 -35.92 1.21
N TYR A 1063 17.66 -34.97 0.43
CA TYR A 1063 18.98 -35.10 -0.20
C TYR A 1063 20.11 -35.16 0.84
N VAL A 1064 20.11 -34.26 1.82
CA VAL A 1064 21.09 -34.25 2.92
C VAL A 1064 21.06 -35.55 3.71
N LYS A 1065 19.87 -36.09 3.99
CA LYS A 1065 19.70 -37.38 4.66
C LYS A 1065 20.30 -38.54 3.85
N LYS A 1066 20.02 -38.60 2.54
CA LYS A 1066 20.61 -39.63 1.65
C LYS A 1066 22.15 -39.57 1.62
N LEU A 1067 22.72 -38.36 1.61
CA LEU A 1067 24.17 -38.17 1.69
C LEU A 1067 24.74 -38.69 3.01
N ALA A 1068 24.07 -38.42 4.14
CA ALA A 1068 24.48 -38.90 5.46
C ALA A 1068 24.37 -40.44 5.60
N GLU A 1069 23.39 -41.05 4.93
CA GLU A 1069 23.17 -42.50 4.91
C GLU A 1069 24.12 -43.26 3.94
N GLY A 1070 25.00 -42.56 3.22
CA GLY A 1070 25.95 -43.16 2.27
C GLY A 1070 25.30 -43.73 1.00
N VAL A 1071 24.03 -43.39 0.74
CA VAL A 1071 23.28 -43.81 -0.44
C VAL A 1071 23.56 -42.80 -1.56
N THR A 1072 24.75 -42.87 -2.16
CA THR A 1072 25.03 -42.12 -3.39
C THR A 1072 24.35 -42.83 -4.56
N SER A 1073 23.33 -42.20 -5.15
CA SER A 1073 22.74 -42.62 -6.41
C SER A 1073 23.77 -42.51 -7.54
N GLY A 1074 24.41 -43.63 -7.89
CA GLY A 1074 25.11 -43.79 -9.17
C GLY A 1074 26.51 -44.39 -9.08
N GLU A 1075 26.61 -45.72 -9.01
CA GLU A 1075 27.67 -46.41 -9.75
C GLU A 1075 27.32 -46.30 -11.26
N PRO A 1076 28.26 -45.88 -12.13
CA PRO A 1076 28.00 -45.81 -13.56
C PRO A 1076 27.90 -47.22 -14.15
N ALA A 1077 26.79 -47.52 -14.83
CA ALA A 1077 26.71 -48.70 -15.70
C ALA A 1077 27.60 -48.45 -16.95
N ASN A 1078 28.51 -49.39 -17.21
CA ASN A 1078 29.42 -49.44 -18.37
C ASN A 1078 28.77 -49.11 -19.72
#